data_AF-A0A2E7MDB3-F1
#
_entry.id   AF-A0A2E7MDB3-F1
#
_cell.length_a   1.000
_cell.length_b   1.000
_cell.length_c   1.000
_cell.angle_alpha   90.00
_cell.angle_beta   90.00
_cell.angle_gamma   90.00
#
_symmetry.space_group_name_H-M   'P 1'
#
loop_
_entity.id
_entity.type
_entity.pdbx_description
1 polymer ?
#
loop_
_entity_poly.entity_id
_entity_poly.type
_entity_poly.pdbx_seq_one_letter_code
_entity_poly.pdbx_strand_id
1 'polypeptide(L)'
;MPTPDLYPIPMSTLVHRMAREIAEGGDLYYLPRRDWWVPDPARSTAFRHFGRTLGTPAGPASGPHTQLAQNLVLSWLGGGRFMELKTVQVNDELVIPRPCIDVPHVGYNVEWSQELRVHQSAREYAKGWMLIHMLASDQGPGLWPAPEVMFDISVGYDLEGIRTPKVRHYLETLRDAGDLLQELRDELPPSLAQWAAVPCPDSISDSITISTFHGCPAEEIEAIATQCLEWGFHTVVKLNPTLLGHDRTRSLLDQMGYDFIELNPEDFERDLQWSQLMDMIPRLEALATEKSLGFGVKFTNTLVSKSPEPPFDEGEMYLSGPPLHVLAFLLASEFRAATHPGIPITFSAGVDARNFSELVASGLGPVTSCSDLLKGRGYARMTRYVRNLEKAMQQLEVDHVDGYLAAVGSAAEPKDAATQTLAMRAASLPEDPRYGRPKNQKPPNKIGSSLELLDCITCDKCIPVCPNAANFRVMVPVGTHRPGLLVWDNEDFRLEPGQELVVGQKHQIGNTADACNLCGQCDVWCPEDGGPYIVKPTLFLSEESFADHPGRDGFLIDEPGRAISWRRGDSLYRYSLRDDGKAELDIGTGRALLRGEEPIQTQGQGQVDLGVAVTLRLYLEALCRPDAEVWLPPR
;
A
#
# COMPACT_ATOMS: atom_id res chain seq x y z
N MET A 1 -16.60 -10.03 12.26
CA MET A 1 -15.56 -11.05 12.00
C MET A 1 -14.23 -10.52 12.54
N PRO A 2 -13.23 -11.34 12.83
CA PRO A 2 -11.86 -10.85 13.02
C PRO A 2 -11.40 -10.08 11.77
N THR A 3 -10.36 -9.27 11.92
CA THR A 3 -9.69 -8.64 10.77
C THR A 3 -9.12 -9.72 9.85
N PRO A 4 -9.12 -9.52 8.51
CA PRO A 4 -8.29 -10.32 7.63
C PRO A 4 -6.81 -10.06 7.95
N ASP A 5 -6.18 -10.98 8.69
CA ASP A 5 -4.74 -10.93 8.95
C ASP A 5 -3.98 -11.09 7.62
N LEU A 6 -2.89 -10.33 7.46
CA LEU A 6 -2.01 -10.46 6.31
C LEU A 6 -1.00 -11.59 6.56
N TYR A 7 -0.83 -12.48 5.57
CA TYR A 7 0.14 -13.59 5.62
C TYR A 7 1.30 -13.23 4.69
N PRO A 8 2.48 -12.88 5.24
CA PRO A 8 3.61 -12.40 4.45
C PRO A 8 4.11 -13.43 3.42
N ILE A 9 4.24 -12.99 2.16
CA ILE A 9 4.73 -13.85 1.07
C ILE A 9 6.19 -14.27 1.36
N PRO A 10 6.59 -15.55 1.26
CA PRO A 10 7.95 -16.01 1.55
C PRO A 10 9.02 -15.30 0.73
N MET A 11 10.22 -15.08 1.29
CA MET A 11 11.32 -14.40 0.57
C MET A 11 11.71 -15.18 -0.69
N SER A 12 11.75 -16.51 -0.60
CA SER A 12 11.97 -17.44 -1.70
C SER A 12 11.01 -17.23 -2.88
N THR A 13 9.74 -16.92 -2.59
CA THR A 13 8.69 -16.67 -3.60
C THR A 13 8.86 -15.32 -4.25
N LEU A 14 9.08 -14.28 -3.44
CA LEU A 14 9.32 -12.91 -3.91
C LEU A 14 10.55 -12.84 -4.83
N VAL A 15 11.72 -13.30 -4.34
CA VAL A 15 12.98 -13.24 -5.09
C VAL A 15 12.95 -14.10 -6.35
N HIS A 16 12.29 -15.27 -6.33
CA HIS A 16 12.15 -16.12 -7.51
C HIS A 16 11.32 -15.44 -8.60
N ARG A 17 10.16 -14.89 -8.24
CA ARG A 17 9.31 -14.15 -9.18
C ARG A 17 10.02 -12.91 -9.71
N MET A 18 10.71 -12.16 -8.84
CA MET A 18 11.50 -10.99 -9.22
C MET A 18 12.59 -11.33 -10.24
N ALA A 19 13.36 -12.39 -10.01
CA ALA A 19 14.39 -12.84 -10.94
C ALA A 19 13.82 -13.33 -12.29
N ARG A 20 12.66 -14.03 -12.27
CA ARG A 20 11.93 -14.43 -13.48
C ARG A 20 11.50 -13.21 -14.30
N GLU A 21 10.81 -12.26 -13.67
CA GLU A 21 10.28 -11.05 -14.33
C GLU A 21 11.39 -10.12 -14.86
N ILE A 22 12.56 -10.07 -14.19
CA ILE A 22 13.77 -9.40 -14.71
C ILE A 22 14.29 -10.09 -15.98
N ALA A 23 14.40 -11.42 -15.97
CA ALA A 23 14.91 -12.19 -17.12
C ALA A 23 13.96 -12.18 -18.33
N GLU A 24 12.65 -12.09 -18.08
CA GLU A 24 11.61 -11.86 -19.10
C GLU A 24 11.64 -10.42 -19.66
N GLY A 25 12.30 -9.49 -18.96
CA GLY A 25 12.46 -8.09 -19.37
C GLY A 25 11.16 -7.25 -19.33
N GLY A 26 10.12 -7.78 -18.67
CA GLY A 26 8.75 -7.28 -18.74
C GLY A 26 8.31 -6.40 -17.56
N ASP A 27 7.03 -6.52 -17.21
CA ASP A 27 6.43 -5.95 -15.99
C ASP A 27 7.06 -6.64 -14.75
N LEU A 28 7.22 -5.94 -13.62
CA LEU A 28 7.69 -6.54 -12.37
C LEU A 28 6.71 -6.27 -11.24
N TYR A 29 6.28 -7.32 -10.55
CA TYR A 29 5.19 -7.30 -9.57
C TYR A 29 3.94 -6.57 -10.10
N TYR A 30 3.56 -6.88 -11.34
CA TYR A 30 2.49 -6.22 -12.14
C TYR A 30 2.71 -4.73 -12.52
N LEU A 31 3.81 -4.08 -12.12
CA LEU A 31 4.11 -2.71 -12.53
C LEU A 31 4.86 -2.71 -13.87
N PRO A 32 4.30 -2.11 -14.94
CA PRO A 32 4.91 -2.21 -16.27
C PRO A 32 6.24 -1.47 -16.38
N ARG A 33 7.20 -2.04 -17.14
CA ARG A 33 8.55 -1.48 -17.29
C ARG A 33 8.59 -0.01 -17.75
N ARG A 34 7.65 0.38 -18.62
CA ARG A 34 7.48 1.76 -19.10
C ARG A 34 7.05 2.76 -18.01
N ASP A 35 6.56 2.26 -16.89
CA ASP A 35 6.02 3.03 -15.77
C ASP A 35 7.00 3.07 -14.59
N TRP A 36 8.16 2.41 -14.68
CA TRP A 36 9.26 2.53 -13.71
C TRP A 36 9.93 3.90 -13.85
N TRP A 37 10.35 4.49 -12.72
CA TRP A 37 11.25 5.64 -12.72
C TRP A 37 12.71 5.19 -12.84
N VAL A 38 13.44 5.85 -13.76
CA VAL A 38 14.87 5.64 -14.02
C VAL A 38 15.53 7.03 -13.97
N PRO A 39 16.61 7.24 -13.20
CA PRO A 39 17.26 8.54 -13.07
C PRO A 39 17.62 9.16 -14.43
N ASP A 40 17.50 10.49 -14.53
CA ASP A 40 18.04 11.23 -15.67
C ASP A 40 19.52 11.58 -15.38
N PRO A 41 20.50 11.05 -16.14
CA PRO A 41 21.92 11.33 -15.88
C PRO A 41 22.31 12.80 -16.12
N ALA A 42 21.42 13.63 -16.69
CA ALA A 42 21.62 15.06 -16.87
C ALA A 42 20.83 15.93 -15.87
N ARG A 43 20.00 15.35 -14.99
CA ARG A 43 19.22 16.08 -13.96
C ARG A 43 19.08 15.25 -12.68
N SER A 44 19.82 15.64 -11.64
CA SER A 44 19.78 14.99 -10.34
C SER A 44 18.58 15.49 -9.51
N THR A 45 17.59 14.63 -9.32
CA THR A 45 16.51 14.83 -8.34
C THR A 45 16.94 14.52 -6.90
N ALA A 46 18.24 14.39 -6.64
CA ALA A 46 18.72 13.96 -5.33
C ALA A 46 18.35 14.95 -4.22
N PHE A 47 17.91 14.42 -3.08
CA PHE A 47 17.44 15.19 -1.94
C PHE A 47 18.18 14.77 -0.67
N ARG A 48 18.53 15.73 0.20
CA ARG A 48 19.22 15.45 1.46
C ARG A 48 18.26 15.54 2.65
N HIS A 49 18.19 14.48 3.43
CA HIS A 49 17.40 14.43 4.66
C HIS A 49 18.25 13.77 5.75
N PHE A 50 18.42 14.46 6.89
CA PHE A 50 19.21 13.99 8.04
C PHE A 50 20.62 13.47 7.69
N GLY A 51 21.29 14.08 6.71
CA GLY A 51 22.63 13.68 6.24
C GLY A 51 22.62 12.53 5.21
N ARG A 52 21.58 11.69 5.20
CA ARG A 52 21.34 10.71 4.12
C ARG A 52 20.98 11.45 2.81
N THR A 53 21.38 10.88 1.68
CA THR A 53 21.03 11.38 0.33
C THR A 53 20.11 10.37 -0.36
N LEU A 54 18.98 10.86 -0.83
CA LEU A 54 17.92 10.11 -1.50
C LEU A 54 17.96 10.39 -3.00
N GLY A 55 17.66 9.43 -3.86
CA GLY A 55 17.62 9.64 -5.32
C GLY A 55 16.48 10.57 -5.78
N THR A 56 15.43 10.69 -4.96
CA THR A 56 14.28 11.58 -5.16
C THR A 56 13.76 12.08 -3.80
N PRO A 57 13.05 13.22 -3.73
CA PRO A 57 12.31 13.62 -2.54
C PRO A 57 10.94 12.92 -2.41
N ALA A 58 10.65 11.87 -3.19
CA ALA A 58 9.33 11.25 -3.28
C ALA A 58 9.20 9.97 -2.44
N GLY A 59 7.97 9.60 -2.09
CA GLY A 59 7.64 8.23 -1.70
C GLY A 59 6.20 8.01 -1.23
N PRO A 60 5.90 6.80 -0.73
CA PRO A 60 4.66 6.49 -0.06
C PRO A 60 4.65 7.04 1.38
N ALA A 61 3.46 7.33 1.91
CA ALA A 61 3.25 7.67 3.32
C ALA A 61 2.96 6.41 4.16
N SER A 62 3.08 6.51 5.49
CA SER A 62 2.62 5.48 6.43
C SER A 62 1.16 5.16 6.13
N GLY A 63 0.90 3.91 5.75
CA GLY A 63 -0.35 3.51 5.13
C GLY A 63 -0.23 2.16 4.43
N PRO A 64 -1.21 1.77 3.60
CA PRO A 64 -1.24 0.42 3.03
C PRO A 64 -0.09 0.16 2.05
N HIS A 65 0.48 1.18 1.40
CA HIS A 65 1.63 1.06 0.49
C HIS A 65 2.98 0.77 1.19
N THR A 66 3.04 0.69 2.52
CA THR A 66 4.29 0.47 3.28
C THR A 66 4.17 -0.61 4.36
N GLN A 67 3.44 -1.69 4.06
CA GLN A 67 3.31 -2.87 4.93
C GLN A 67 4.07 -4.10 4.43
N LEU A 68 3.84 -4.52 3.18
CA LEU A 68 4.41 -5.76 2.62
C LEU A 68 5.64 -5.47 1.75
N ALA A 69 6.54 -6.44 1.62
CA ALA A 69 7.80 -6.31 0.91
C ALA A 69 7.62 -5.92 -0.57
N GLN A 70 6.62 -6.48 -1.26
CA GLN A 70 6.29 -6.10 -2.64
C GLN A 70 5.78 -4.66 -2.75
N ASN A 71 5.13 -4.11 -1.71
CA ASN A 71 4.63 -2.74 -1.71
C ASN A 71 5.80 -1.74 -1.67
N LEU A 72 6.85 -2.06 -0.92
CA LEU A 72 8.10 -1.28 -0.85
C LEU A 72 8.88 -1.34 -2.17
N VAL A 73 9.00 -2.53 -2.78
CA VAL A 73 9.61 -2.71 -4.11
C VAL A 73 8.84 -1.92 -5.18
N LEU A 74 7.51 -2.02 -5.20
CA LEU A 74 6.65 -1.29 -6.14
C LEU A 74 6.74 0.23 -5.95
N SER A 75 6.84 0.69 -4.70
CA SER A 75 7.10 2.08 -4.37
C SER A 75 8.44 2.57 -4.93
N TRP A 76 9.48 1.75 -4.80
CA TRP A 76 10.84 2.07 -5.26
C TRP A 76 10.94 2.09 -6.79
N LEU A 77 10.32 1.12 -7.47
CA LEU A 77 10.20 1.13 -8.94
C LEU A 77 9.40 2.34 -9.44
N GLY A 78 8.40 2.79 -8.69
CA GLY A 78 7.66 4.03 -8.95
C GLY A 78 8.46 5.33 -8.70
N GLY A 79 9.74 5.25 -8.30
CA GLY A 79 10.57 6.41 -8.01
C GLY A 79 10.50 6.93 -6.57
N GLY A 80 9.82 6.21 -5.67
CA GLY A 80 9.90 6.47 -4.24
C GLY A 80 11.30 6.17 -3.71
N ARG A 81 11.83 7.07 -2.87
CA ARG A 81 13.13 6.93 -2.19
C ARG A 81 13.08 7.27 -0.69
N PHE A 82 11.98 7.84 -0.20
CA PHE A 82 11.66 7.94 1.22
C PHE A 82 10.43 7.10 1.55
N MET A 83 10.60 5.99 2.26
CA MET A 83 9.49 5.08 2.61
C MET A 83 9.09 5.31 4.07
N GLU A 84 8.01 6.05 4.32
CA GLU A 84 7.43 6.13 5.66
C GLU A 84 6.66 4.82 5.95
N LEU A 85 7.24 3.98 6.79
CA LEU A 85 6.72 2.64 7.12
C LEU A 85 5.39 2.73 7.87
N LYS A 86 4.49 1.75 7.68
CA LYS A 86 3.18 1.71 8.38
C LYS A 86 3.40 1.75 9.90
N THR A 87 2.60 2.56 10.58
CA THR A 87 2.73 2.83 12.02
C THR A 87 2.58 1.56 12.87
N VAL A 88 3.64 1.22 13.61
CA VAL A 88 3.74 0.04 14.47
C VAL A 88 3.40 0.40 15.93
N GLN A 89 2.77 -0.53 16.65
CA GLN A 89 2.39 -0.35 18.06
C GLN A 89 2.33 -1.66 18.86
N VAL A 90 2.04 -1.55 20.16
CA VAL A 90 1.97 -2.69 21.08
C VAL A 90 0.79 -3.63 20.77
N ASN A 91 -0.38 -3.11 20.41
CA ASN A 91 -1.54 -3.91 20.01
C ASN A 91 -1.52 -4.17 18.49
N ASP A 92 -1.31 -5.42 18.13
CA ASP A 92 -1.35 -5.92 16.75
C ASP A 92 -2.44 -6.99 16.53
N GLU A 93 -3.52 -6.93 17.32
CA GLU A 93 -4.69 -7.83 17.24
C GLU A 93 -6.00 -7.04 17.06
N LEU A 94 -5.93 -5.91 16.36
CA LEU A 94 -7.04 -4.97 16.24
C LEU A 94 -8.12 -5.49 15.29
N VAL A 95 -9.37 -5.44 15.76
CA VAL A 95 -10.57 -5.64 14.92
C VAL A 95 -10.87 -4.33 14.20
N ILE A 96 -10.62 -4.30 12.89
CA ILE A 96 -10.77 -3.12 12.02
C ILE A 96 -12.04 -3.28 11.17
N PRO A 97 -12.94 -2.28 11.08
CA PRO A 97 -14.08 -2.33 10.16
C PRO A 97 -13.60 -2.45 8.71
N ARG A 98 -14.20 -3.36 7.93
CA ARG A 98 -13.88 -3.59 6.50
C ARG A 98 -15.16 -3.46 5.65
N PRO A 99 -15.15 -2.75 4.51
CA PRO A 99 -14.04 -1.96 3.97
C PRO A 99 -13.65 -0.81 4.90
N CYS A 100 -12.40 -0.33 4.77
CA CYS A 100 -11.80 0.66 5.68
C CYS A 100 -11.30 1.93 5.00
N ILE A 101 -11.18 1.91 3.67
CA ILE A 101 -10.56 2.96 2.84
C ILE A 101 -11.45 3.19 1.61
N ASP A 102 -11.82 4.45 1.40
CA ASP A 102 -12.50 4.92 0.21
C ASP A 102 -11.81 6.17 -0.34
N VAL A 103 -11.33 6.10 -1.58
CA VAL A 103 -10.70 7.25 -2.26
C VAL A 103 -11.14 7.37 -3.72
N PRO A 104 -12.36 7.88 -3.99
CA PRO A 104 -12.83 8.24 -5.32
C PRO A 104 -12.24 9.58 -5.76
N HIS A 105 -12.08 10.55 -4.86
CA HIS A 105 -11.58 11.90 -5.16
C HIS A 105 -10.96 12.59 -3.93
N VAL A 106 -11.78 12.95 -2.94
CA VAL A 106 -11.39 13.01 -1.52
C VAL A 106 -11.10 11.57 -1.07
N GLY A 107 -10.34 11.40 0.01
CA GLY A 107 -10.15 10.09 0.62
C GLY A 107 -10.61 10.08 2.07
N TYR A 108 -11.39 9.08 2.45
CA TYR A 108 -11.81 8.81 3.82
C TYR A 108 -11.30 7.44 4.25
N ASN A 109 -10.85 7.31 5.50
CA ASN A 109 -10.57 6.01 6.11
C ASN A 109 -11.09 5.93 7.55
N VAL A 110 -11.38 4.70 7.99
CA VAL A 110 -11.85 4.34 9.35
C VAL A 110 -10.91 3.35 10.05
N GLU A 111 -9.78 3.01 9.41
CA GLU A 111 -8.66 2.31 10.06
C GLU A 111 -7.60 3.28 10.62
N TRP A 112 -6.86 2.79 11.61
CA TRP A 112 -5.95 3.60 12.43
C TRP A 112 -4.58 2.95 12.68
N SER A 113 -4.33 1.71 12.25
CA SER A 113 -3.19 0.87 12.70
C SER A 113 -2.73 -0.16 11.65
N GLN A 114 -1.64 -0.87 11.94
CA GLN A 114 -1.07 -2.00 11.20
C GLN A 114 -1.99 -3.23 11.08
N GLU A 115 -1.87 -3.97 9.97
CA GLU A 115 -2.49 -5.29 9.75
C GLU A 115 -1.50 -6.48 9.91
N LEU A 116 -0.23 -6.19 10.23
CA LEU A 116 0.81 -7.18 10.50
C LEU A 116 1.17 -7.18 11.98
N ARG A 117 1.64 -8.32 12.47
CA ARG A 117 2.23 -8.42 13.81
C ARG A 117 3.58 -7.71 13.83
N VAL A 118 3.97 -7.11 14.96
CA VAL A 118 5.18 -6.27 15.09
C VAL A 118 6.45 -6.93 14.52
N HIS A 119 6.61 -8.25 14.74
CA HIS A 119 7.75 -9.02 14.23
C HIS A 119 7.64 -9.35 12.72
N GLN A 120 6.44 -9.52 12.19
CA GLN A 120 6.21 -9.69 10.75
C GLN A 120 6.53 -8.39 10.00
N SER A 121 6.14 -7.23 10.55
CA SER A 121 6.49 -5.91 10.01
C SER A 121 8.00 -5.76 9.87
N ALA A 122 8.80 -6.10 10.89
CA ALA A 122 10.26 -6.11 10.79
C ALA A 122 10.78 -7.02 9.66
N ARG A 123 10.23 -8.25 9.52
CA ARG A 123 10.64 -9.19 8.45
C ARG A 123 10.28 -8.68 7.06
N GLU A 124 9.10 -8.10 6.87
CA GLU A 124 8.68 -7.52 5.58
C GLU A 124 9.52 -6.31 5.20
N TYR A 125 9.92 -5.49 6.16
CA TYR A 125 10.81 -4.35 5.92
C TYR A 125 12.23 -4.82 5.59
N ALA A 126 12.75 -5.86 6.26
CA ALA A 126 14.03 -6.48 5.90
C ALA A 126 14.01 -7.13 4.51
N LYS A 127 12.93 -7.83 4.13
CA LYS A 127 12.73 -8.34 2.76
C LYS A 127 12.69 -7.20 1.74
N GLY A 128 11.87 -6.17 1.97
CA GLY A 128 11.75 -5.02 1.07
C GLY A 128 13.08 -4.28 0.88
N TRP A 129 13.84 -4.10 1.96
CA TRP A 129 15.19 -3.54 1.94
C TRP A 129 16.14 -4.38 1.07
N MET A 130 16.19 -5.70 1.30
CA MET A 130 17.06 -6.60 0.53
C MET A 130 16.68 -6.69 -0.94
N LEU A 131 15.39 -6.83 -1.27
CA LEU A 131 14.90 -6.90 -2.66
C LEU A 131 15.23 -5.62 -3.45
N ILE A 132 15.15 -4.45 -2.80
CA ILE A 132 15.57 -3.17 -3.40
C ILE A 132 17.09 -3.12 -3.64
N HIS A 133 17.90 -3.63 -2.70
CA HIS A 133 19.35 -3.72 -2.89
C HIS A 133 19.72 -4.67 -4.05
N MET A 134 19.02 -5.80 -4.16
CA MET A 134 19.14 -6.74 -5.29
C MET A 134 18.77 -6.07 -6.62
N LEU A 135 17.65 -5.33 -6.69
CA LEU A 135 17.22 -4.61 -7.90
C LEU A 135 18.19 -3.50 -8.36
N ALA A 136 18.95 -2.90 -7.44
CA ALA A 136 19.98 -1.91 -7.74
C ALA A 136 21.39 -2.49 -7.91
N SER A 137 21.55 -3.81 -7.83
CA SER A 137 22.84 -4.52 -7.97
C SER A 137 23.16 -4.89 -9.42
N ASP A 138 24.31 -5.52 -9.63
CA ASP A 138 24.70 -6.13 -10.92
C ASP A 138 23.87 -7.38 -11.29
N GLN A 139 23.14 -7.98 -10.33
CA GLN A 139 22.12 -9.00 -10.58
C GLN A 139 20.78 -8.39 -11.05
N GLY A 140 20.59 -7.08 -10.83
CA GLY A 140 19.42 -6.33 -11.25
C GLY A 140 19.44 -5.94 -12.74
N PRO A 141 18.41 -5.24 -13.25
CA PRO A 141 18.29 -4.87 -14.66
C PRO A 141 19.24 -3.74 -15.11
N GLY A 142 20.21 -3.33 -14.30
CA GLY A 142 21.22 -2.31 -14.64
C GLY A 142 20.70 -0.89 -14.88
N LEU A 143 19.55 -0.53 -14.28
CA LEU A 143 18.86 0.75 -14.52
C LEU A 143 19.13 1.84 -13.47
N TRP A 144 19.63 1.48 -12.29
CA TRP A 144 19.85 2.41 -11.17
C TRP A 144 21.31 2.31 -10.69
N PRO A 145 21.95 3.43 -10.32
CA PRO A 145 23.35 3.42 -9.89
C PRO A 145 23.53 2.88 -8.46
N ALA A 146 22.49 2.98 -7.64
CA ALA A 146 22.43 2.54 -6.26
C ALA A 146 20.95 2.46 -5.81
N PRO A 147 20.66 1.88 -4.62
CA PRO A 147 19.33 1.92 -4.01
C PRO A 147 18.81 3.35 -3.74
N GLU A 148 19.70 4.22 -3.24
CA GLU A 148 19.44 5.63 -2.90
C GLU A 148 18.18 5.86 -2.04
N VAL A 149 17.84 4.88 -1.19
CA VAL A 149 16.57 4.78 -0.47
C VAL A 149 16.79 4.91 1.04
N MET A 150 15.81 5.50 1.72
CA MET A 150 15.71 5.58 3.17
C MET A 150 14.36 5.03 3.60
N PHE A 151 14.37 4.11 4.55
CA PHE A 151 13.16 3.73 5.28
C PHE A 151 13.09 4.59 6.54
N ASP A 152 11.90 5.08 6.84
CA ASP A 152 11.61 5.93 7.99
C ASP A 152 10.51 5.24 8.80
N ILE A 153 10.85 4.83 10.01
CA ILE A 153 9.96 4.06 10.88
C ILE A 153 8.80 4.95 11.32
N SER A 154 7.57 4.42 11.38
CA SER A 154 6.52 5.08 12.14
C SER A 154 6.09 4.26 13.35
N VAL A 155 5.98 4.94 14.49
CA VAL A 155 5.46 4.46 15.77
C VAL A 155 4.64 5.58 16.42
N GLY A 156 3.85 5.26 17.44
CA GLY A 156 3.06 6.25 18.18
C GLY A 156 2.24 5.61 19.29
N TYR A 157 1.01 6.11 19.47
CA TYR A 157 0.09 5.81 20.57
C TYR A 157 0.59 6.36 21.91
N ASP A 158 1.48 5.63 22.60
CA ASP A 158 2.02 6.05 23.89
C ASP A 158 3.46 5.53 24.12
N LEU A 159 4.17 6.21 25.01
CA LEU A 159 5.56 5.93 25.39
C LEU A 159 5.69 4.63 26.20
N GLU A 160 4.64 4.20 26.91
CA GLU A 160 4.64 2.92 27.62
C GLU A 160 4.70 1.75 26.63
N GLY A 161 3.81 1.76 25.63
CA GLY A 161 3.74 0.85 24.50
C GLY A 161 5.04 0.83 23.69
N ILE A 162 5.60 2.00 23.36
CA ILE A 162 6.89 2.13 22.66
C ILE A 162 8.05 1.59 23.50
N ARG A 163 8.01 1.72 24.83
CA ARG A 163 9.02 1.14 25.75
C ARG A 163 8.86 -0.36 26.00
N THR A 164 7.76 -1.00 25.57
CA THR A 164 7.61 -2.46 25.73
C THR A 164 8.73 -3.21 25.01
N PRO A 165 9.17 -4.39 25.51
CA PRO A 165 10.16 -5.21 24.82
C PRO A 165 9.77 -5.56 23.38
N LYS A 166 8.47 -5.67 23.09
CA LYS A 166 7.91 -5.96 21.76
C LYS A 166 8.24 -4.87 20.74
N VAL A 167 7.87 -3.61 21.04
CA VAL A 167 8.11 -2.48 20.12
C VAL A 167 9.59 -2.08 20.14
N ARG A 168 10.23 -2.12 21.31
CA ARG A 168 11.67 -1.81 21.43
C ARG A 168 12.54 -2.77 20.63
N HIS A 169 12.29 -4.08 20.69
CA HIS A 169 13.05 -5.06 19.90
C HIS A 169 12.87 -4.83 18.39
N TYR A 170 11.68 -4.46 17.93
CA TYR A 170 11.43 -4.05 16.54
C TYR A 170 12.29 -2.83 16.13
N LEU A 171 12.37 -1.79 16.97
CA LEU A 171 13.22 -0.62 16.72
C LEU A 171 14.71 -0.98 16.70
N GLU A 172 15.16 -1.80 17.65
CA GLU A 172 16.56 -2.22 17.73
C GLU A 172 16.95 -3.11 16.52
N THR A 173 16.06 -4.01 16.08
CA THR A 173 16.25 -4.89 14.91
C THR A 173 16.24 -4.14 13.57
N LEU A 174 15.49 -3.04 13.43
CA LEU A 174 15.56 -2.24 12.19
C LEU A 174 16.81 -1.34 12.13
N ARG A 175 17.40 -1.01 13.28
CA ARG A 175 18.65 -0.26 13.35
C ARG A 175 19.88 -1.15 13.16
N ASP A 176 19.80 -2.42 13.55
CA ASP A 176 20.80 -3.47 13.29
C ASP A 176 20.08 -4.80 12.98
N ALA A 177 19.96 -5.10 11.69
CA ALA A 177 19.20 -6.22 11.14
C ALA A 177 20.08 -7.38 10.65
N GLY A 178 21.38 -7.42 11.02
CA GLY A 178 22.35 -8.33 10.40
C GLY A 178 21.93 -9.81 10.43
N ASP A 179 21.45 -10.29 11.59
CA ASP A 179 20.94 -11.66 11.75
C ASP A 179 19.67 -11.91 10.89
N LEU A 180 18.72 -10.97 10.90
CA LEU A 180 17.46 -11.05 10.14
C LEU A 180 17.71 -11.03 8.62
N LEU A 181 18.70 -10.24 8.16
CA LEU A 181 19.15 -10.27 6.77
C LEU A 181 19.90 -11.55 6.45
N GLN A 182 20.60 -12.19 7.40
CA GLN A 182 21.20 -13.50 7.16
C GLN A 182 20.14 -14.60 7.01
N GLU A 183 19.12 -14.64 7.86
CA GLU A 183 17.98 -15.56 7.66
C GLU A 183 17.34 -15.42 6.28
N LEU A 184 17.18 -14.17 5.80
CA LEU A 184 16.60 -13.90 4.49
C LEU A 184 17.53 -14.23 3.31
N ARG A 185 18.86 -14.30 3.53
CA ARG A 185 19.82 -14.88 2.57
C ARG A 185 19.72 -16.41 2.54
N ASP A 186 19.47 -17.03 3.68
CA ASP A 186 19.34 -18.49 3.81
C ASP A 186 17.98 -19.01 3.29
N GLU A 187 16.94 -18.16 3.22
CA GLU A 187 15.67 -18.43 2.52
C GLU A 187 15.79 -18.43 0.97
N LEU A 188 16.91 -18.00 0.38
CA LEU A 188 17.02 -17.89 -1.08
C LEU A 188 17.07 -19.27 -1.77
N PRO A 189 16.33 -19.50 -2.87
CA PRO A 189 16.33 -20.80 -3.53
C PRO A 189 17.70 -21.08 -4.18
N PRO A 190 18.15 -22.35 -4.28
CA PRO A 190 19.52 -22.67 -4.75
C PRO A 190 19.90 -22.14 -6.13
N SER A 191 18.93 -21.87 -7.01
CA SER A 191 19.13 -21.25 -8.33
C SER A 191 19.45 -19.75 -8.28
N LEU A 192 19.27 -19.10 -7.12
CA LEU A 192 19.52 -17.69 -6.86
C LEU A 192 20.51 -17.48 -5.70
N ALA A 193 21.27 -18.51 -5.30
CA ALA A 193 22.25 -18.41 -4.21
C ALA A 193 23.31 -17.29 -4.43
N GLN A 194 23.61 -16.95 -5.68
CA GLN A 194 24.48 -15.81 -6.05
C GLN A 194 23.91 -14.45 -5.61
N TRP A 195 22.59 -14.32 -5.44
CA TRP A 195 21.94 -13.09 -4.97
C TRP A 195 22.18 -12.86 -3.46
N ALA A 196 22.54 -13.90 -2.69
CA ALA A 196 22.92 -13.77 -1.28
C ALA A 196 24.15 -12.87 -1.07
N ALA A 197 25.02 -12.80 -2.09
CA ALA A 197 26.26 -12.02 -2.07
C ALA A 197 26.05 -10.51 -2.38
N VAL A 198 24.83 -10.07 -2.69
CA VAL A 198 24.54 -8.65 -2.92
C VAL A 198 24.77 -7.85 -1.62
N PRO A 199 25.61 -6.79 -1.64
CA PRO A 199 25.81 -5.93 -0.47
C PRO A 199 24.49 -5.25 -0.06
N CYS A 200 24.11 -5.45 1.20
CA CYS A 200 22.92 -4.87 1.80
C CYS A 200 23.31 -4.39 3.21
N PRO A 201 23.18 -3.09 3.55
CA PRO A 201 23.56 -2.58 4.87
C PRO A 201 22.67 -3.16 5.96
N ASP A 202 23.27 -3.56 7.08
CA ASP A 202 22.55 -4.15 8.21
C ASP A 202 21.65 -3.13 8.93
N SER A 203 21.95 -1.84 8.82
CA SER A 203 21.07 -0.78 9.33
C SER A 203 20.01 -0.36 8.29
N ILE A 204 18.79 -0.87 8.47
CA ILE A 204 17.63 -0.57 7.61
C ILE A 204 17.16 0.87 7.84
N SER A 205 17.04 1.29 9.11
CA SER A 205 16.62 2.64 9.49
C SER A 205 17.21 3.14 10.81
N ASP A 206 17.57 4.41 10.82
CA ASP A 206 17.97 5.24 11.96
C ASP A 206 17.04 6.44 12.15
N SER A 207 15.84 6.42 11.54
CA SER A 207 14.90 7.55 11.51
C SER A 207 13.48 7.13 11.87
N ILE A 208 12.79 7.97 12.64
CA ILE A 208 11.43 7.76 13.13
C ILE A 208 10.55 9.00 12.86
N THR A 209 9.46 8.81 12.12
CA THR A 209 8.29 9.72 12.14
C THR A 209 7.28 9.26 13.19
N ILE A 210 7.18 10.00 14.29
CA ILE A 210 6.21 9.78 15.37
C ILE A 210 4.83 10.19 14.88
N SER A 211 3.91 9.23 14.82
CA SER A 211 2.51 9.42 14.47
C SER A 211 1.73 9.94 15.68
N THR A 212 1.48 11.24 15.76
CA THR A 212 0.58 11.79 16.80
C THR A 212 -0.85 11.45 16.43
N PHE A 213 -1.56 10.74 17.31
CA PHE A 213 -2.98 10.45 17.14
C PHE A 213 -3.83 11.64 17.57
N HIS A 214 -5.09 11.69 17.14
CA HIS A 214 -6.02 12.69 17.69
C HIS A 214 -6.27 12.41 19.18
N GLY A 215 -6.28 13.46 20.00
CA GLY A 215 -6.32 13.39 21.46
C GLY A 215 -4.99 13.04 22.15
N CYS A 216 -3.86 12.99 21.44
CA CYS A 216 -2.55 12.72 22.03
C CYS A 216 -1.98 13.96 22.77
N PRO A 217 -1.70 13.90 24.10
CA PRO A 217 -1.22 15.05 24.87
C PRO A 217 0.15 15.58 24.42
N ALA A 218 0.38 16.88 24.60
CA ALA A 218 1.63 17.53 24.20
C ALA A 218 2.86 16.97 24.94
N GLU A 219 2.72 16.71 26.24
CA GLU A 219 3.72 16.10 27.08
C GLU A 219 4.08 14.67 26.64
N GLU A 220 3.12 13.92 26.09
CA GLU A 220 3.33 12.56 25.59
C GLU A 220 4.08 12.59 24.25
N ILE A 221 3.69 13.50 23.35
CA ILE A 221 4.38 13.76 22.08
C ILE A 221 5.85 14.16 22.35
N GLU A 222 6.09 15.07 23.30
CA GLU A 222 7.44 15.48 23.67
C GLU A 222 8.25 14.35 24.32
N ALA A 223 7.61 13.52 25.16
CA ALA A 223 8.27 12.41 25.84
C ALA A 223 8.64 11.28 24.86
N ILE A 224 7.80 10.97 23.88
CA ILE A 224 8.13 10.03 22.79
C ILE A 224 9.27 10.59 21.93
N ALA A 225 9.21 11.86 21.53
CA ALA A 225 10.27 12.48 20.73
C ALA A 225 11.61 12.54 21.47
N THR A 226 11.58 12.89 22.77
CA THR A 226 12.73 12.80 23.67
C THR A 226 13.30 11.39 23.69
N GLN A 227 12.45 10.36 23.83
CA GLN A 227 12.91 8.99 23.93
C GLN A 227 13.54 8.47 22.63
N CYS A 228 12.99 8.80 21.47
CA CYS A 228 13.55 8.44 20.16
C CYS A 228 14.94 9.06 19.95
N LEU A 229 15.10 10.34 20.30
CA LEU A 229 16.39 11.04 20.27
C LEU A 229 17.40 10.43 21.27
N GLU A 230 16.98 10.11 22.50
CA GLU A 230 17.84 9.39 23.47
C GLU A 230 18.28 8.01 22.98
N TRP A 231 17.45 7.31 22.20
CA TRP A 231 17.79 6.01 21.61
C TRP A 231 18.60 6.11 20.31
N GLY A 232 18.99 7.31 19.89
CA GLY A 232 19.87 7.49 18.73
C GLY A 232 19.15 7.55 17.38
N PHE A 233 17.84 7.81 17.35
CA PHE A 233 17.09 7.94 16.10
C PHE A 233 16.90 9.42 15.70
N HIS A 234 17.12 9.73 14.43
CA HIS A 234 16.60 10.95 13.83
C HIS A 234 15.08 10.97 13.99
N THR A 235 14.48 12.11 14.39
CA THR A 235 13.11 12.14 14.89
C THR A 235 12.28 13.24 14.23
N VAL A 236 11.11 12.86 13.70
CA VAL A 236 10.13 13.76 13.08
C VAL A 236 8.80 13.66 13.82
N VAL A 237 8.21 14.78 14.21
CA VAL A 237 6.86 14.80 14.80
C VAL A 237 5.81 15.03 13.71
N LYS A 238 4.89 14.08 13.51
CA LYS A 238 3.82 14.16 12.50
C LYS A 238 2.57 14.81 13.07
N LEU A 239 2.39 16.09 12.74
CA LEU A 239 1.42 16.99 13.35
C LEU A 239 0.02 16.84 12.73
N ASN A 240 -1.00 16.97 13.56
CA ASN A 240 -2.40 16.96 13.12
C ASN A 240 -2.80 18.32 12.48
N PRO A 241 -3.71 18.33 11.49
CA PRO A 241 -4.16 19.57 10.83
C PRO A 241 -5.03 20.47 11.73
N THR A 242 -5.52 19.94 12.85
CA THR A 242 -6.28 20.63 13.93
C THR A 242 -5.55 21.84 14.51
N LEU A 243 -4.21 21.87 14.48
CA LEU A 243 -3.38 23.03 14.86
C LEU A 243 -3.73 24.33 14.12
N LEU A 244 -4.43 24.27 12.98
CA LEU A 244 -4.93 25.44 12.24
C LEU A 244 -6.13 26.13 12.94
N GLY A 245 -6.75 25.46 13.92
CA GLY A 245 -7.93 25.91 14.67
C GLY A 245 -9.25 25.55 13.98
N HIS A 246 -10.27 25.26 14.79
CA HIS A 246 -11.60 24.79 14.34
C HIS A 246 -12.24 25.76 13.34
N ASP A 247 -12.51 27.00 13.76
CA ASP A 247 -13.29 27.98 12.99
C ASP A 247 -12.62 28.33 11.65
N ARG A 248 -11.29 28.32 11.63
CA ARG A 248 -10.50 28.58 10.42
C ARG A 248 -10.50 27.39 9.47
N THR A 249 -10.41 26.17 10.00
CA THR A 249 -10.54 24.93 9.23
C THR A 249 -11.93 24.82 8.60
N ARG A 250 -12.98 25.09 9.39
CA ARG A 250 -14.38 25.20 8.93
C ARG A 250 -14.52 26.22 7.79
N SER A 251 -14.07 27.46 8.00
CA SER A 251 -14.16 28.54 7.02
C SER A 251 -13.44 28.22 5.70
N LEU A 252 -12.28 27.53 5.74
CA LEU A 252 -11.55 27.10 4.55
C LEU A 252 -12.24 25.93 3.82
N LEU A 253 -12.84 24.99 4.54
CA LEU A 253 -13.67 23.95 3.94
C LEU A 253 -14.90 24.55 3.25
N ASP A 254 -15.58 25.51 3.88
CA ASP A 254 -16.74 26.22 3.32
C ASP A 254 -16.37 27.01 2.05
N GLN A 255 -15.26 27.75 2.07
CA GLN A 255 -14.71 28.48 0.92
C GLN A 255 -14.42 27.53 -0.27
N MET A 256 -13.89 26.34 0.01
CA MET A 256 -13.65 25.29 -0.99
C MET A 256 -14.91 24.50 -1.41
N GLY A 257 -16.06 24.75 -0.78
CA GLY A 257 -17.34 24.09 -1.06
C GLY A 257 -17.56 22.73 -0.38
N TYR A 258 -16.82 22.43 0.70
CA TYR A 258 -16.95 21.23 1.54
C TYR A 258 -17.79 21.50 2.81
N ASP A 259 -18.91 22.21 2.61
CA ASP A 259 -19.91 22.58 3.63
C ASP A 259 -20.52 21.39 4.39
N PHE A 260 -20.68 20.27 3.68
CA PHE A 260 -21.24 19.01 4.18
C PHE A 260 -20.32 18.19 5.11
N ILE A 261 -19.04 18.55 5.25
CA ILE A 261 -18.08 17.82 6.09
C ILE A 261 -18.19 18.35 7.51
N GLU A 262 -18.60 17.51 8.46
CA GLU A 262 -18.76 17.91 9.86
C GLU A 262 -17.42 17.87 10.61
N LEU A 263 -17.22 18.84 11.50
CA LEU A 263 -16.08 18.92 12.42
C LEU A 263 -16.63 19.01 13.85
N ASN A 264 -15.97 18.34 14.79
CA ASN A 264 -16.29 18.45 16.22
C ASN A 264 -15.27 19.38 16.90
N PRO A 265 -15.68 20.48 17.55
CA PRO A 265 -14.77 21.38 18.25
C PRO A 265 -13.91 20.68 19.31
N GLU A 266 -14.44 19.67 20.02
CA GLU A 266 -13.68 18.98 21.07
C GLU A 266 -12.42 18.28 20.52
N ASP A 267 -12.42 17.84 19.25
CA ASP A 267 -11.26 17.20 18.63
C ASP A 267 -10.10 18.20 18.46
N PHE A 268 -10.41 19.48 18.23
CA PHE A 268 -9.45 20.57 18.13
C PHE A 268 -8.98 21.06 19.51
N GLU A 269 -9.79 20.89 20.55
CA GLU A 269 -9.44 21.25 21.94
C GLU A 269 -8.57 20.18 22.63
N ARG A 270 -8.75 18.89 22.26
CA ARG A 270 -8.01 17.75 22.82
C ARG A 270 -6.65 17.51 22.14
N ASP A 271 -6.48 17.98 20.92
CA ASP A 271 -5.22 17.87 20.17
C ASP A 271 -4.13 18.82 20.69
N LEU A 272 -2.88 18.59 20.25
CA LEU A 272 -1.74 19.47 20.49
C LEU A 272 -2.05 20.92 20.10
N GLN A 273 -1.94 21.84 21.05
CA GLN A 273 -2.20 23.27 20.83
C GLN A 273 -0.97 24.01 20.29
N TRP A 274 -1.19 25.11 19.56
CA TRP A 274 -0.13 25.87 18.90
C TRP A 274 0.94 26.39 19.89
N SER A 275 0.54 26.88 21.06
CA SER A 275 1.47 27.34 22.11
C SER A 275 2.36 26.20 22.63
N GLN A 276 1.77 25.03 22.91
CA GLN A 276 2.50 23.85 23.35
C GLN A 276 3.52 23.39 22.30
N LEU A 277 3.16 23.42 21.02
CA LEU A 277 4.07 23.13 19.91
C LEU A 277 5.25 24.12 19.88
N MET A 278 4.98 25.42 19.96
CA MET A 278 6.04 26.45 19.94
C MET A 278 6.96 26.38 21.17
N ASP A 279 6.44 25.99 22.34
CA ASP A 279 7.25 25.76 23.54
C ASP A 279 8.11 24.47 23.44
N MET A 280 7.58 23.41 22.83
CA MET A 280 8.22 22.09 22.69
C MET A 280 9.40 22.09 21.69
N ILE A 281 9.22 22.71 20.52
CA ILE A 281 10.18 22.63 19.40
C ILE A 281 11.63 22.98 19.80
N PRO A 282 11.91 24.10 20.52
CA PRO A 282 13.28 24.45 20.90
C PRO A 282 13.96 23.45 21.84
N ARG A 283 13.19 22.70 22.64
CA ARG A 283 13.73 21.68 23.56
C ARG A 283 14.17 20.44 22.79
N LEU A 284 13.36 20.00 21.83
CA LEU A 284 13.67 18.87 20.96
C LEU A 284 14.81 19.18 19.97
N GLU A 285 14.88 20.40 19.43
CA GLU A 285 16.04 20.84 18.63
C GLU A 285 17.34 20.86 19.43
N ALA A 286 17.31 21.36 20.68
CA ALA A 286 18.48 21.37 21.55
C ALA A 286 18.95 19.95 21.91
N LEU A 287 18.03 19.04 22.23
CA LEU A 287 18.32 17.64 22.50
C LEU A 287 18.91 16.93 21.27
N ALA A 288 18.30 17.10 20.09
CA ALA A 288 18.82 16.52 18.86
C ALA A 288 20.22 17.04 18.53
N THR A 289 20.47 18.34 18.74
CA THR A 289 21.82 18.93 18.61
C THR A 289 22.81 18.31 19.59
N GLU A 290 22.44 18.09 20.86
CA GLU A 290 23.28 17.41 21.86
C GLU A 290 23.63 15.98 21.43
N LYS A 291 22.65 15.22 20.90
CA LYS A 291 22.87 13.85 20.42
C LYS A 291 23.53 13.77 19.03
N SER A 292 23.79 14.90 18.37
CA SER A 292 24.22 14.98 16.96
C SER A 292 23.25 14.30 15.97
N LEU A 293 21.96 14.34 16.30
CA LEU A 293 20.85 13.78 15.52
C LEU A 293 20.11 14.87 14.74
N GLY A 294 19.16 14.42 13.92
CA GLY A 294 18.24 15.28 13.18
C GLY A 294 16.89 15.34 13.86
N PHE A 295 16.31 16.54 13.94
CA PHE A 295 14.94 16.76 14.36
C PHE A 295 14.16 17.45 13.25
N GLY A 296 12.84 17.25 13.17
CA GLY A 296 11.96 17.92 12.21
C GLY A 296 10.48 17.71 12.50
N VAL A 297 9.62 18.23 11.61
CA VAL A 297 8.16 18.07 11.69
C VAL A 297 7.57 17.60 10.36
N LYS A 298 6.37 16.99 10.42
CA LYS A 298 5.64 16.52 9.24
C LYS A 298 4.22 17.09 9.20
N PHE A 299 3.87 17.74 8.10
CA PHE A 299 2.52 18.26 7.83
C PHE A 299 1.82 17.41 6.76
N THR A 300 0.82 16.61 7.07
CA THR A 300 0.17 16.36 8.37
C THR A 300 -0.16 14.88 8.55
N ASN A 301 -0.77 14.55 9.68
CA ASN A 301 -1.71 13.43 9.75
C ASN A 301 -3.02 13.75 8.96
N THR A 302 -3.98 12.83 8.94
CA THR A 302 -5.34 13.08 8.44
C THR A 302 -6.11 14.10 9.28
N LEU A 303 -7.26 14.58 8.78
CA LEU A 303 -8.20 15.40 9.56
C LEU A 303 -9.35 14.51 10.05
N VAL A 304 -9.54 14.38 11.37
CA VAL A 304 -10.77 13.82 11.94
C VAL A 304 -11.98 14.69 11.57
N SER A 305 -13.06 14.02 11.15
CA SER A 305 -14.26 14.62 10.58
C SER A 305 -15.41 13.61 10.57
N LYS A 306 -16.62 14.03 10.16
CA LYS A 306 -17.69 13.12 9.75
C LYS A 306 -18.21 13.53 8.37
N SER A 307 -18.76 12.57 7.63
CA SER A 307 -19.28 12.80 6.28
C SER A 307 -20.53 11.95 6.04
N PRO A 308 -21.60 12.51 5.45
CA PRO A 308 -22.74 11.76 4.93
C PRO A 308 -22.48 11.13 3.54
N GLU A 309 -21.29 11.31 2.95
CA GLU A 309 -20.91 10.65 1.70
C GLU A 309 -20.50 9.18 1.95
N PRO A 310 -20.94 8.21 1.12
CA PRO A 310 -20.63 6.78 1.28
C PRO A 310 -19.13 6.50 1.14
N PRO A 311 -18.61 5.34 1.62
CA PRO A 311 -19.33 4.08 1.85
C PRO A 311 -19.40 3.59 3.30
N PHE A 312 -18.97 4.38 4.29
CA PHE A 312 -19.03 3.98 5.69
C PHE A 312 -20.34 4.43 6.36
N ASP A 313 -20.73 3.74 7.43
CA ASP A 313 -21.87 4.14 8.28
C ASP A 313 -21.56 5.42 9.08
N GLU A 314 -22.57 5.98 9.77
CA GLU A 314 -22.42 7.17 10.62
C GLU A 314 -21.33 6.97 11.70
N GLY A 315 -20.25 7.76 11.63
CA GLY A 315 -19.11 7.67 12.54
C GLY A 315 -18.05 8.73 12.28
N GLU A 316 -16.97 8.69 13.06
CA GLU A 316 -15.75 9.46 12.79
C GLU A 316 -14.96 8.86 11.62
N MET A 317 -14.43 9.72 10.77
CA MET A 317 -13.65 9.37 9.58
C MET A 317 -12.43 10.28 9.45
N TYR A 318 -11.36 9.71 8.90
CA TYR A 318 -10.10 10.39 8.66
C TYR A 318 -10.04 10.91 7.22
N LEU A 319 -10.20 12.22 7.06
CA LEU A 319 -10.19 12.92 5.78
C LEU A 319 -8.76 13.13 5.26
N SER A 320 -8.57 12.85 3.98
CA SER A 320 -7.33 13.00 3.23
C SER A 320 -7.58 13.49 1.79
N GLY A 321 -6.50 13.80 1.06
CA GLY A 321 -6.60 14.22 -0.34
C GLY A 321 -6.71 15.75 -0.54
N PRO A 322 -7.45 16.22 -1.57
CA PRO A 322 -7.42 17.61 -2.01
C PRO A 322 -7.70 18.70 -0.96
N PRO A 323 -8.75 18.65 -0.12
CA PRO A 323 -8.97 19.67 0.91
C PRO A 323 -7.85 19.70 1.96
N LEU A 324 -7.36 18.53 2.41
CA LEU A 324 -6.27 18.44 3.39
C LEU A 324 -4.98 19.09 2.88
N HIS A 325 -4.71 19.05 1.57
CA HIS A 325 -3.55 19.73 0.97
C HIS A 325 -3.53 21.23 1.32
N VAL A 326 -4.67 21.91 1.19
CA VAL A 326 -4.76 23.36 1.44
C VAL A 326 -4.51 23.67 2.91
N LEU A 327 -5.18 22.93 3.81
CA LEU A 327 -5.05 23.08 5.26
C LEU A 327 -3.60 22.86 5.73
N ALA A 328 -2.98 21.76 5.30
CA ALA A 328 -1.62 21.39 5.68
C ALA A 328 -0.55 22.33 5.11
N PHE A 329 -0.74 22.85 3.90
CA PHE A 329 0.22 23.76 3.25
C PHE A 329 0.18 25.16 3.90
N LEU A 330 -1.02 25.67 4.25
CA LEU A 330 -1.17 26.88 5.06
C LEU A 330 -0.46 26.72 6.42
N LEU A 331 -0.76 25.63 7.13
CA LEU A 331 -0.19 25.33 8.44
C LEU A 331 1.34 25.18 8.39
N ALA A 332 1.89 24.54 7.36
CA ALA A 332 3.34 24.45 7.15
C ALA A 332 3.99 25.82 6.87
N SER A 333 3.30 26.72 6.15
CA SER A 333 3.75 28.09 5.93
C SER A 333 3.77 28.91 7.21
N GLU A 334 2.77 28.75 8.07
CA GLU A 334 2.70 29.44 9.37
C GLU A 334 3.74 28.90 10.34
N PHE A 335 3.96 27.58 10.36
CA PHE A 335 5.04 26.98 11.14
C PHE A 335 6.41 27.50 10.69
N ARG A 336 6.67 27.58 9.38
CA ARG A 336 7.93 28.14 8.85
C ARG A 336 8.08 29.63 9.22
N ALA A 337 7.00 30.40 9.23
CA ALA A 337 7.02 31.83 9.58
C ALA A 337 7.19 32.08 11.10
N ALA A 338 6.73 31.17 11.96
CA ALA A 338 6.89 31.23 13.40
C ALA A 338 8.22 30.65 13.91
N THR A 339 8.93 29.87 13.08
CA THR A 339 10.20 29.21 13.41
C THR A 339 11.34 29.76 12.54
N HIS A 340 12.15 28.90 11.92
CA HIS A 340 13.28 29.28 11.06
C HIS A 340 13.52 28.24 9.95
N PRO A 341 14.22 28.58 8.85
CA PRO A 341 14.55 27.63 7.77
C PRO A 341 15.53 26.50 8.14
N GLY A 342 15.92 26.38 9.42
CA GLY A 342 16.74 25.28 9.93
C GLY A 342 15.95 23.98 9.98
N ILE A 343 14.76 24.02 10.57
CA ILE A 343 13.89 22.86 10.82
C ILE A 343 13.45 22.21 9.49
N PRO A 344 13.80 20.95 9.21
CA PRO A 344 13.23 20.18 8.11
C PRO A 344 11.72 20.02 8.27
N ILE A 345 10.99 20.25 7.18
CA ILE A 345 9.56 19.98 7.10
C ILE A 345 9.34 18.90 6.05
N THR A 346 8.89 17.72 6.47
CA THR A 346 8.41 16.67 5.56
C THR A 346 6.90 16.84 5.34
N PHE A 347 6.34 16.33 4.24
CA PHE A 347 4.97 16.67 3.84
C PHE A 347 4.14 15.49 3.34
N SER A 348 2.85 15.45 3.68
CA SER A 348 1.96 14.32 3.43
C SER A 348 0.47 14.69 3.40
N ALA A 349 0.08 15.66 2.58
CA ALA A 349 -1.32 16.05 2.40
C ALA A 349 -1.69 16.26 0.93
N GLY A 350 -2.61 15.44 0.40
CA GLY A 350 -3.15 15.57 -0.96
C GLY A 350 -2.11 15.68 -2.09
N VAL A 351 -0.97 15.02 -1.94
CA VAL A 351 0.15 15.05 -2.89
C VAL A 351 -0.21 14.27 -4.16
N ASP A 352 -0.18 14.94 -5.30
CA ASP A 352 -0.29 14.35 -6.63
C ASP A 352 0.75 14.93 -7.61
N ALA A 353 0.79 14.41 -8.84
CA ALA A 353 1.76 14.82 -9.85
C ALA A 353 1.75 16.32 -10.19
N ARG A 354 0.65 17.05 -9.91
CA ARG A 354 0.43 18.46 -10.27
C ARG A 354 0.89 19.43 -9.20
N ASN A 355 1.08 19.00 -7.95
CA ASN A 355 1.58 19.82 -6.85
C ASN A 355 2.93 19.34 -6.28
N PHE A 356 3.42 18.16 -6.64
CA PHE A 356 4.70 17.63 -6.17
C PHE A 356 5.89 18.59 -6.37
N SER A 357 6.09 19.16 -7.56
CA SER A 357 7.19 20.10 -7.80
C SER A 357 7.00 21.46 -7.09
N GLU A 358 5.75 21.86 -6.83
CA GLU A 358 5.38 23.06 -6.07
C GLU A 358 5.69 22.88 -4.56
N LEU A 359 5.48 21.69 -4.02
CA LEU A 359 5.90 21.30 -2.66
C LEU A 359 7.42 21.30 -2.52
N VAL A 360 8.14 20.65 -3.45
CA VAL A 360 9.61 20.62 -3.45
C VAL A 360 10.17 22.04 -3.54
N ALA A 361 9.67 22.88 -4.47
CA ALA A 361 10.07 24.28 -4.59
C ALA A 361 9.82 25.12 -3.33
N SER A 362 8.86 24.72 -2.48
CA SER A 362 8.54 25.35 -1.20
C SER A 362 9.43 24.86 -0.04
N GLY A 363 10.44 24.02 -0.32
CA GLY A 363 11.35 23.45 0.69
C GLY A 363 10.67 22.43 1.61
N LEU A 364 9.57 21.85 1.15
CA LEU A 364 8.86 20.76 1.84
C LEU A 364 9.41 19.45 1.28
N GLY A 365 10.05 18.64 2.13
CA GLY A 365 10.72 17.42 1.69
C GLY A 365 11.40 16.62 2.83
N PRO A 366 11.39 15.27 2.77
CA PRO A 366 10.74 14.44 1.75
C PRO A 366 9.20 14.55 1.73
N VAL A 367 8.61 14.21 0.59
CA VAL A 367 7.19 14.38 0.29
C VAL A 367 6.56 13.02 0.02
N THR A 368 5.62 12.62 0.87
CA THR A 368 4.97 11.31 0.84
C THR A 368 3.52 11.40 0.38
N SER A 369 3.02 10.36 -0.31
CA SER A 369 1.63 10.27 -0.76
C SER A 369 0.98 8.93 -0.40
N CYS A 370 -0.33 8.93 -0.17
CA CYS A 370 -1.15 7.73 0.04
C CYS A 370 -2.42 7.83 -0.81
N SER A 371 -3.26 8.84 -0.57
CA SER A 371 -4.58 8.98 -1.22
C SER A 371 -4.52 9.06 -2.75
N ASP A 372 -3.43 9.57 -3.35
CA ASP A 372 -3.29 9.55 -4.81
C ASP A 372 -2.77 8.19 -5.35
N LEU A 373 -2.00 7.46 -4.54
CA LEU A 373 -1.53 6.10 -4.84
C LEU A 373 -2.63 5.04 -4.66
N LEU A 374 -3.76 5.41 -4.06
CA LEU A 374 -5.01 4.63 -4.04
C LEU A 374 -5.88 4.86 -5.29
N LYS A 375 -5.46 5.70 -6.24
CA LYS A 375 -6.23 6.01 -7.47
C LYS A 375 -5.69 5.24 -8.68
N GLY A 376 -6.46 5.21 -9.77
CA GLY A 376 -6.09 4.47 -10.98
C GLY A 376 -4.63 4.69 -11.42
N ARG A 377 -3.93 3.58 -11.69
CA ARG A 377 -2.47 3.40 -11.89
C ARG A 377 -1.59 3.27 -10.63
N GLY A 378 -2.09 3.61 -9.43
CA GLY A 378 -1.39 3.44 -8.14
C GLY A 378 0.10 3.81 -8.15
N TYR A 379 0.98 2.85 -7.91
CA TYR A 379 2.44 3.04 -7.85
C TYR A 379 3.03 3.79 -9.07
N ALA A 380 2.54 3.52 -10.29
CA ALA A 380 2.95 4.18 -11.53
C ALA A 380 2.63 5.70 -11.59
N ARG A 381 2.00 6.25 -10.56
CA ARG A 381 1.71 7.69 -10.41
C ARG A 381 2.92 8.44 -9.86
N MET A 382 3.69 7.85 -8.94
CA MET A 382 4.91 8.47 -8.38
C MET A 382 5.94 8.78 -9.47
N THR A 383 6.06 7.92 -10.49
CA THR A 383 6.93 8.17 -11.65
C THR A 383 6.58 9.50 -12.32
N ARG A 384 5.30 9.87 -12.38
CA ARG A 384 4.86 11.17 -12.92
C ARG A 384 5.18 12.34 -11.99
N TYR A 385 5.27 12.12 -10.68
CA TYR A 385 5.67 13.16 -9.71
C TYR A 385 7.11 13.59 -10.02
N VAL A 386 8.02 12.61 -10.11
CA VAL A 386 9.44 12.85 -10.35
C VAL A 386 9.69 13.37 -11.77
N ARG A 387 9.06 12.79 -12.82
CA ARG A 387 9.15 13.34 -14.19
C ARG A 387 8.61 14.77 -14.32
N ASN A 388 7.64 15.17 -13.50
CA ASN A 388 7.17 16.56 -13.48
C ASN A 388 8.16 17.51 -12.78
N LEU A 389 8.86 17.06 -11.72
CA LEU A 389 9.98 17.79 -11.11
C LEU A 389 11.15 17.95 -12.10
N GLU A 390 11.62 16.86 -12.71
CA GLU A 390 12.67 16.87 -13.74
C GLU A 390 12.35 17.83 -14.89
N LYS A 391 11.08 17.87 -15.32
CA LYS A 391 10.62 18.81 -16.34
C LYS A 391 10.62 20.26 -15.85
N ALA A 392 10.20 20.52 -14.61
CA ALA A 392 10.23 21.87 -14.05
C ALA A 392 11.67 22.38 -13.88
N MET A 393 12.60 21.51 -13.49
CA MET A 393 14.04 21.77 -13.49
C MET A 393 14.56 22.10 -14.90
N GLN A 394 14.23 21.26 -15.89
CA GLN A 394 14.60 21.48 -17.30
C GLN A 394 14.07 22.81 -17.86
N GLN A 395 12.86 23.23 -17.46
CA GLN A 395 12.25 24.50 -17.88
C GLN A 395 12.92 25.75 -17.28
N LEU A 396 13.73 25.59 -16.23
CA LEU A 396 14.54 26.64 -15.61
C LEU A 396 16.04 26.46 -15.88
N GLU A 397 16.41 25.53 -16.78
CA GLU A 397 17.77 25.19 -17.17
C GLU A 397 18.70 24.77 -16.00
N VAL A 398 18.12 24.19 -14.93
CA VAL A 398 18.85 23.69 -13.75
C VAL A 398 18.95 22.15 -13.74
N ASP A 399 20.06 21.65 -13.19
CA ASP A 399 20.44 20.24 -13.17
C ASP A 399 20.33 19.57 -11.79
N HIS A 400 20.02 20.32 -10.71
CA HIS A 400 19.90 19.80 -9.34
C HIS A 400 18.81 20.54 -8.53
N VAL A 401 18.36 19.92 -7.43
CA VAL A 401 17.21 20.42 -6.63
C VAL A 401 17.46 21.79 -5.99
N ASP A 402 18.64 22.03 -5.38
CA ASP A 402 18.91 23.32 -4.71
C ASP A 402 18.85 24.52 -5.69
N GLY A 403 19.38 24.34 -6.91
CA GLY A 403 19.25 25.31 -8.00
C GLY A 403 17.79 25.53 -8.43
N TYR A 404 16.94 24.49 -8.38
CA TYR A 404 15.50 24.62 -8.61
C TYR A 404 14.80 25.44 -7.52
N LEU A 405 15.16 25.28 -6.24
CA LEU A 405 14.63 26.10 -5.15
C LEU A 405 15.00 27.58 -5.38
N ALA A 406 16.29 27.86 -5.62
CA ALA A 406 16.81 29.20 -5.86
C ALA A 406 16.14 29.88 -7.09
N ALA A 407 15.98 29.14 -8.19
CA ALA A 407 15.38 29.65 -9.42
C ALA A 407 13.88 29.94 -9.29
N VAL A 408 13.11 29.12 -8.56
CA VAL A 408 11.67 29.37 -8.34
C VAL A 408 11.45 30.52 -7.35
N GLY A 409 12.17 30.51 -6.23
CA GLY A 409 12.01 31.52 -5.18
C GLY A 409 12.72 32.85 -5.43
N SER A 410 13.48 32.97 -6.53
CA SER A 410 14.19 34.20 -6.93
C SER A 410 15.18 34.75 -5.89
N ALA A 411 15.77 33.88 -5.08
CA ALA A 411 16.77 34.23 -4.08
C ALA A 411 18.00 33.31 -4.16
N ALA A 412 19.17 33.81 -3.76
CA ALA A 412 20.44 33.11 -3.94
C ALA A 412 20.60 31.90 -3.00
N GLU A 413 20.11 31.98 -1.77
CA GLU A 413 20.12 30.88 -0.82
C GLU A 413 18.88 29.98 -1.01
N PRO A 414 19.04 28.67 -1.31
CA PRO A 414 17.93 27.76 -1.60
C PRO A 414 16.86 27.71 -0.51
N LYS A 415 17.25 27.83 0.77
CA LYS A 415 16.34 27.82 1.93
C LYS A 415 15.46 29.07 2.03
N ASP A 416 16.00 30.24 1.67
CA ASP A 416 15.26 31.50 1.69
C ASP A 416 14.33 31.58 0.48
N ALA A 417 14.81 31.12 -0.69
CA ALA A 417 14.01 30.98 -1.90
C ALA A 417 12.81 30.03 -1.68
N ALA A 418 13.04 28.90 -1.02
CA ALA A 418 11.99 27.98 -0.61
C ALA A 418 10.99 28.60 0.37
N THR A 419 11.47 29.33 1.38
CA THR A 419 10.62 30.00 2.38
C THR A 419 9.73 31.08 1.74
N GLN A 420 10.26 31.86 0.79
CA GLN A 420 9.48 32.82 0.00
C GLN A 420 8.45 32.12 -0.91
N THR A 421 8.83 31.02 -1.54
CA THR A 421 7.93 30.21 -2.37
C THR A 421 6.75 29.65 -1.55
N LEU A 422 7.04 29.09 -0.37
CA LEU A 422 6.04 28.56 0.57
C LEU A 422 5.00 29.63 0.94
N ALA A 423 5.44 30.80 1.41
CA ALA A 423 4.55 31.89 1.80
C ALA A 423 3.71 32.43 0.64
N MET A 424 4.32 32.62 -0.54
CA MET A 424 3.63 33.04 -1.76
C MET A 424 2.56 32.05 -2.20
N ARG A 425 2.87 30.74 -2.17
CA ARG A 425 1.93 29.69 -2.56
C ARG A 425 0.78 29.55 -1.57
N ALA A 426 1.07 29.54 -0.28
CA ALA A 426 0.07 29.44 0.78
C ALA A 426 -1.01 30.51 0.66
N ALA A 427 -0.62 31.76 0.40
CA ALA A 427 -1.56 32.88 0.19
C ALA A 427 -2.50 32.73 -1.03
N SER A 428 -2.13 31.91 -2.02
CA SER A 428 -2.92 31.68 -3.24
C SER A 428 -3.78 30.41 -3.21
N LEU A 429 -3.49 29.48 -2.29
CA LEU A 429 -3.95 28.10 -2.37
C LEU A 429 -5.46 27.88 -2.10
N PRO A 430 -6.13 28.63 -1.20
CA PRO A 430 -7.58 28.50 -0.97
C PRO A 430 -8.45 28.84 -2.18
N GLU A 431 -7.96 29.73 -3.06
CA GLU A 431 -8.66 30.15 -4.28
C GLU A 431 -8.35 29.24 -5.49
N ASP A 432 -7.47 28.24 -5.34
CA ASP A 432 -7.08 27.36 -6.44
C ASP A 432 -8.18 26.32 -6.72
N PRO A 433 -8.84 26.36 -7.90
CA PRO A 433 -9.92 25.45 -8.23
C PRO A 433 -9.47 23.98 -8.35
N ARG A 434 -8.15 23.67 -8.31
CA ARG A 434 -7.66 22.28 -8.17
C ARG A 434 -8.21 21.58 -6.92
N TYR A 435 -8.43 22.31 -5.82
CA TYR A 435 -8.72 21.72 -4.51
C TYR A 435 -10.19 21.82 -4.08
N GLY A 436 -10.96 22.77 -4.62
CA GLY A 436 -12.40 22.90 -4.33
C GLY A 436 -13.25 21.70 -4.80
N ARG A 437 -14.39 21.48 -4.13
CA ARG A 437 -15.34 20.38 -4.41
C ARG A 437 -15.79 20.29 -5.89
N PRO A 438 -16.00 21.39 -6.64
CA PRO A 438 -16.39 21.30 -8.06
C PRO A 438 -15.40 20.58 -9.00
N LYS A 439 -14.14 20.34 -8.59
CA LYS A 439 -13.19 19.45 -9.30
C LYS A 439 -12.99 18.10 -8.63
N ASN A 440 -13.47 17.94 -7.40
CA ASN A 440 -13.28 16.80 -6.53
C ASN A 440 -14.65 16.39 -5.95
N GLN A 441 -15.56 15.96 -6.84
CA GLN A 441 -16.90 15.44 -6.49
C GLN A 441 -17.43 14.39 -7.48
N LYS A 442 -16.68 14.08 -8.56
CA LYS A 442 -17.12 13.10 -9.56
C LYS A 442 -16.47 11.74 -9.24
N PRO A 443 -17.24 10.70 -8.90
CA PRO A 443 -16.69 9.36 -8.69
C PRO A 443 -16.21 8.73 -10.00
N PRO A 444 -15.39 7.64 -9.93
CA PRO A 444 -15.08 6.82 -11.09
C PRO A 444 -16.35 6.33 -11.81
N ASN A 445 -16.31 6.27 -13.14
CA ASN A 445 -17.46 5.82 -13.92
C ASN A 445 -17.71 4.30 -13.72
N LYS A 446 -18.85 3.93 -13.12
CA LYS A 446 -19.48 2.61 -13.30
C LYS A 446 -20.12 2.51 -14.69
N ILE A 447 -20.32 1.29 -15.21
CA ILE A 447 -20.93 1.03 -16.53
C ILE A 447 -22.33 0.37 -16.48
N GLY A 448 -22.80 -0.02 -15.29
CA GLY A 448 -24.12 -0.64 -15.11
C GLY A 448 -24.15 -2.16 -15.38
N SER A 449 -23.01 -2.84 -15.27
CA SER A 449 -22.92 -4.30 -15.10
C SER A 449 -22.40 -4.63 -13.69
N SER A 450 -22.90 -5.72 -13.13
CA SER A 450 -22.32 -6.32 -11.92
C SER A 450 -21.14 -7.22 -12.28
N LEU A 451 -20.17 -7.34 -11.37
CA LEU A 451 -19.20 -8.42 -11.44
C LEU A 451 -19.88 -9.77 -11.23
N GLU A 452 -19.48 -10.77 -12.02
CA GLU A 452 -19.66 -12.19 -11.72
C GLU A 452 -18.31 -12.82 -11.33
N LEU A 453 -18.30 -14.10 -10.93
CA LEU A 453 -17.06 -14.82 -10.61
C LEU A 453 -16.07 -14.80 -11.79
N LEU A 454 -16.57 -15.07 -12.99
CA LEU A 454 -15.83 -15.01 -14.26
C LEU A 454 -16.26 -13.76 -15.08
N ASP A 455 -15.71 -13.63 -16.27
CA ASP A 455 -16.09 -12.71 -17.35
C ASP A 455 -16.34 -11.21 -17.04
N CYS A 456 -15.57 -10.63 -16.10
CA CYS A 456 -15.51 -9.16 -15.99
C CYS A 456 -14.87 -8.53 -17.24
N ILE A 457 -15.12 -7.25 -17.53
CA ILE A 457 -14.69 -6.56 -18.78
C ILE A 457 -13.17 -6.36 -18.98
N THR A 458 -12.31 -7.07 -18.22
CA THR A 458 -10.85 -7.13 -18.33
C THR A 458 -10.14 -5.78 -18.52
N CYS A 459 -10.64 -4.76 -17.81
CA CYS A 459 -10.09 -3.40 -17.81
C CYS A 459 -8.86 -3.22 -16.92
N ASP A 460 -8.47 -4.26 -16.16
CA ASP A 460 -7.27 -4.42 -15.34
C ASP A 460 -7.02 -3.37 -14.23
N LYS A 461 -7.89 -2.36 -14.10
CA LYS A 461 -7.78 -1.26 -13.11
C LYS A 461 -7.60 -1.72 -11.66
N CYS A 462 -8.21 -2.86 -11.30
CA CYS A 462 -8.19 -3.43 -9.96
C CYS A 462 -6.80 -3.93 -9.52
N ILE A 463 -5.89 -4.20 -10.47
CA ILE A 463 -4.54 -4.68 -10.20
C ILE A 463 -3.64 -3.54 -9.68
N PRO A 464 -3.32 -2.48 -10.45
CA PRO A 464 -2.41 -1.43 -10.00
C PRO A 464 -3.02 -0.48 -8.96
N VAL A 465 -4.34 -0.54 -8.70
CA VAL A 465 -4.98 0.23 -7.62
C VAL A 465 -4.99 -0.51 -6.28
N CYS A 466 -4.68 -1.82 -6.27
CA CYS A 466 -4.57 -2.58 -5.04
C CYS A 466 -3.23 -2.23 -4.35
N PRO A 467 -3.22 -1.62 -3.15
CA PRO A 467 -1.97 -1.24 -2.51
C PRO A 467 -1.09 -2.46 -2.23
N ASN A 468 -1.68 -3.59 -1.84
CA ASN A 468 -0.94 -4.79 -1.46
C ASN A 468 -0.55 -5.71 -2.65
N ALA A 469 -0.81 -5.29 -3.89
CA ALA A 469 -0.62 -6.11 -5.10
C ALA A 469 -1.31 -7.51 -5.02
N ALA A 470 -2.48 -7.55 -4.37
CA ALA A 470 -3.23 -8.78 -4.13
C ALA A 470 -4.11 -9.20 -5.33
N ASN A 471 -4.54 -8.27 -6.19
CA ASN A 471 -5.32 -8.59 -7.39
C ASN A 471 -4.39 -8.95 -8.55
N PHE A 472 -4.70 -10.00 -9.32
CA PHE A 472 -3.82 -10.54 -10.37
C PHE A 472 -4.58 -11.08 -11.61
N ARG A 473 -3.86 -11.32 -12.72
CA ARG A 473 -4.40 -11.90 -13.97
C ARG A 473 -4.36 -13.43 -13.92
N VAL A 474 -5.41 -14.09 -14.42
CA VAL A 474 -5.52 -15.55 -14.52
C VAL A 474 -5.83 -15.94 -15.97
N MET A 475 -4.95 -16.73 -16.59
CA MET A 475 -5.02 -17.11 -18.00
C MET A 475 -5.74 -18.46 -18.21
N VAL A 476 -7.07 -18.47 -18.02
CA VAL A 476 -7.94 -19.60 -18.38
C VAL A 476 -8.23 -19.65 -19.88
N PRO A 477 -8.46 -20.84 -20.48
CA PRO A 477 -8.97 -20.97 -21.85
C PRO A 477 -10.33 -20.31 -22.05
N VAL A 478 -10.51 -19.62 -23.19
CA VAL A 478 -11.82 -19.13 -23.64
C VAL A 478 -12.67 -20.29 -24.17
N GLY A 479 -13.94 -20.36 -23.77
CA GLY A 479 -14.82 -21.48 -24.11
C GLY A 479 -16.27 -21.34 -23.62
N THR A 480 -17.07 -22.35 -23.92
CA THR A 480 -18.46 -22.49 -23.48
C THR A 480 -18.66 -23.91 -22.97
N HIS A 481 -18.93 -24.03 -21.68
CA HIS A 481 -19.13 -25.31 -20.99
C HIS A 481 -20.62 -25.52 -20.73
N ARG A 482 -21.07 -26.78 -20.76
CA ARG A 482 -22.46 -27.16 -20.51
C ARG A 482 -22.55 -28.16 -19.36
N PRO A 483 -22.14 -27.76 -18.14
CA PRO A 483 -22.24 -28.64 -16.98
C PRO A 483 -23.70 -29.03 -16.73
N GLY A 484 -23.87 -30.23 -16.19
CA GLY A 484 -25.16 -30.68 -15.67
C GLY A 484 -25.24 -30.56 -14.15
N LEU A 485 -26.46 -30.52 -13.63
CA LEU A 485 -26.74 -30.79 -12.23
C LEU A 485 -26.68 -32.30 -12.00
N LEU A 486 -25.63 -32.76 -11.34
CA LEU A 486 -25.43 -34.16 -10.98
C LEU A 486 -26.07 -34.43 -9.62
N VAL A 487 -26.92 -35.46 -9.54
CA VAL A 487 -27.56 -35.93 -8.30
C VAL A 487 -27.38 -37.44 -8.18
N TRP A 488 -26.97 -37.95 -7.02
CA TRP A 488 -26.67 -39.38 -6.84
C TRP A 488 -26.98 -39.93 -5.45
N ASP A 489 -27.25 -41.24 -5.41
CA ASP A 489 -27.27 -42.07 -4.21
C ASP A 489 -26.44 -43.32 -4.46
N ASN A 490 -25.30 -43.43 -3.76
CA ASN A 490 -24.27 -44.42 -3.98
C ASN A 490 -23.82 -44.48 -5.45
N GLU A 491 -23.99 -45.60 -6.14
CA GLU A 491 -23.57 -45.79 -7.54
C GLU A 491 -24.65 -45.34 -8.55
N ASP A 492 -25.89 -45.11 -8.12
CA ASP A 492 -26.99 -44.64 -8.97
C ASP A 492 -26.96 -43.10 -9.06
N PHE A 493 -26.77 -42.57 -10.28
CA PHE A 493 -26.74 -41.13 -10.54
C PHE A 493 -27.60 -40.70 -11.73
N ARG A 494 -28.03 -39.43 -11.69
CA ARG A 494 -28.70 -38.74 -12.80
C ARG A 494 -28.02 -37.40 -13.07
N LEU A 495 -27.96 -37.02 -14.34
CA LEU A 495 -27.43 -35.74 -14.79
C LEU A 495 -28.55 -34.94 -15.47
N GLU A 496 -28.96 -33.84 -14.85
CA GLU A 496 -29.97 -32.92 -15.39
C GLU A 496 -29.27 -31.75 -16.11
N PRO A 497 -29.85 -31.15 -17.17
CA PRO A 497 -29.22 -30.03 -17.86
C PRO A 497 -29.03 -28.82 -16.93
N GLY A 498 -27.79 -28.36 -16.78
CA GLY A 498 -27.44 -27.19 -15.96
C GLY A 498 -27.37 -25.89 -16.77
N GLN A 499 -26.87 -24.83 -16.13
CA GLN A 499 -26.66 -23.54 -16.78
C GLN A 499 -25.41 -23.57 -17.67
N GLU A 500 -25.44 -22.84 -18.78
CA GLU A 500 -24.27 -22.64 -19.63
C GLU A 500 -23.22 -21.78 -18.90
N LEU A 501 -22.02 -22.31 -18.73
CA LEU A 501 -20.88 -21.60 -18.13
C LEU A 501 -19.98 -21.06 -19.25
N VAL A 502 -20.03 -19.75 -19.46
CA VAL A 502 -19.24 -19.05 -20.49
C VAL A 502 -17.93 -18.55 -19.87
N VAL A 503 -16.86 -18.64 -20.66
CA VAL A 503 -15.56 -17.99 -20.42
C VAL A 503 -15.19 -17.28 -21.72
N GLY A 504 -15.76 -16.10 -21.95
CA GLY A 504 -15.62 -15.31 -23.17
C GLY A 504 -14.52 -14.26 -23.13
N GLN A 505 -14.03 -13.89 -21.94
CA GLN A 505 -13.02 -12.84 -21.79
C GLN A 505 -11.58 -13.34 -21.98
N LYS A 506 -10.71 -12.46 -22.53
CA LYS A 506 -9.29 -12.76 -22.85
C LYS A 506 -8.45 -13.29 -21.67
N HIS A 507 -8.84 -12.97 -20.45
CA HIS A 507 -8.26 -13.42 -19.18
C HIS A 507 -9.25 -13.17 -18.05
N GLN A 508 -9.00 -13.68 -16.85
CA GLN A 508 -9.81 -13.45 -15.66
C GLN A 508 -9.03 -12.71 -14.58
N ILE A 509 -9.72 -12.16 -13.59
CA ILE A 509 -9.11 -11.53 -12.41
C ILE A 509 -9.22 -12.48 -11.22
N GLY A 510 -8.15 -12.61 -10.44
CA GLY A 510 -8.12 -13.25 -9.13
C GLY A 510 -7.69 -12.28 -8.03
N ASN A 511 -7.88 -12.67 -6.78
CA ASN A 511 -7.43 -11.99 -5.57
C ASN A 511 -6.59 -12.95 -4.71
N THR A 512 -5.50 -12.50 -4.11
CA THR A 512 -4.69 -13.28 -3.17
C THR A 512 -5.17 -12.98 -1.76
N ALA A 513 -5.70 -13.98 -1.05
CA ALA A 513 -6.29 -13.81 0.26
C ALA A 513 -5.30 -13.20 1.26
N ASP A 514 -4.12 -13.84 1.31
CA ASP A 514 -2.96 -13.60 2.16
C ASP A 514 -2.42 -12.16 2.07
N ALA A 515 -2.57 -11.51 0.91
CA ALA A 515 -2.17 -10.13 0.68
C ALA A 515 -3.34 -9.13 0.81
N CYS A 516 -4.60 -9.59 0.92
CA CYS A 516 -5.77 -8.72 0.82
C CYS A 516 -6.39 -8.40 2.19
N ASN A 517 -6.05 -7.23 2.73
CA ASN A 517 -6.63 -6.62 3.93
C ASN A 517 -8.13 -6.20 3.81
N LEU A 518 -8.83 -6.63 2.76
CA LEU A 518 -10.23 -6.28 2.44
C LEU A 518 -10.54 -4.77 2.49
N CYS A 519 -9.57 -3.90 2.15
CA CYS A 519 -9.71 -2.45 2.35
C CYS A 519 -10.85 -1.76 1.58
N GLY A 520 -11.38 -2.36 0.51
CA GLY A 520 -12.49 -1.84 -0.30
C GLY A 520 -12.06 -1.17 -1.61
N GLN A 521 -10.92 -0.47 -1.62
CA GLN A 521 -10.53 0.49 -2.67
C GLN A 521 -10.55 -0.03 -4.12
N CYS A 522 -10.41 -1.34 -4.36
CA CYS A 522 -10.48 -1.88 -5.72
C CYS A 522 -11.91 -1.94 -6.31
N ASP A 523 -12.98 -1.81 -5.50
CA ASP A 523 -14.37 -1.64 -5.98
C ASP A 523 -14.62 -0.22 -6.48
N VAL A 524 -14.16 0.77 -5.71
CA VAL A 524 -14.23 2.22 -6.01
C VAL A 524 -13.73 2.52 -7.43
N TRP A 525 -12.69 1.80 -7.86
CA TRP A 525 -12.09 1.92 -9.20
C TRP A 525 -12.46 0.81 -10.19
N CYS A 526 -13.27 -0.17 -9.77
CA CYS A 526 -13.91 -1.12 -10.67
C CYS A 526 -15.02 -0.41 -11.45
N PRO A 527 -15.11 -0.54 -12.78
CA PRO A 527 -16.23 0.01 -13.56
C PRO A 527 -17.52 -0.83 -13.42
N GLU A 528 -17.45 -1.99 -12.79
CA GLU A 528 -18.56 -2.91 -12.57
C GLU A 528 -18.87 -2.97 -11.07
N ASP A 529 -20.08 -3.35 -10.71
CA ASP A 529 -20.58 -3.28 -9.33
C ASP A 529 -20.31 -4.59 -8.55
N GLY A 530 -19.91 -4.49 -7.29
CA GLY A 530 -19.78 -5.65 -6.37
C GLY A 530 -18.36 -5.98 -5.85
N GLY A 531 -17.33 -5.22 -6.24
CA GLY A 531 -15.99 -5.32 -5.63
C GLY A 531 -15.15 -6.54 -6.02
N PRO A 532 -14.00 -6.36 -6.72
CA PRO A 532 -13.11 -7.47 -7.09
C PRO A 532 -12.59 -8.29 -5.90
N TYR A 533 -12.42 -7.68 -4.73
CA TYR A 533 -11.96 -8.35 -3.51
C TYR A 533 -13.01 -9.26 -2.84
N ILE A 534 -14.28 -9.16 -3.27
CA ILE A 534 -15.40 -9.99 -2.79
C ILE A 534 -15.76 -11.03 -3.86
N VAL A 535 -16.04 -10.57 -5.09
CA VAL A 535 -16.68 -11.39 -6.12
C VAL A 535 -15.68 -12.22 -6.94
N LYS A 536 -14.42 -11.80 -7.07
CA LYS A 536 -13.45 -12.54 -7.90
C LYS A 536 -12.76 -13.67 -7.14
N PRO A 537 -12.40 -14.78 -7.84
CA PRO A 537 -11.66 -15.91 -7.29
C PRO A 537 -10.53 -15.52 -6.34
N THR A 538 -10.80 -15.66 -5.05
CA THR A 538 -9.82 -15.51 -3.98
C THR A 538 -9.01 -16.79 -3.90
N LEU A 539 -7.68 -16.70 -3.95
CA LEU A 539 -6.73 -17.79 -3.76
C LEU A 539 -6.02 -17.61 -2.42
N PHE A 540 -6.01 -18.66 -1.61
CA PHE A 540 -5.18 -18.77 -0.41
C PHE A 540 -3.84 -19.44 -0.78
N LEU A 541 -2.74 -18.92 -0.24
CA LEU A 541 -1.38 -19.42 -0.51
C LEU A 541 -0.96 -20.56 0.43
N SER A 542 -1.70 -20.82 1.51
CA SER A 542 -1.38 -21.84 2.51
C SER A 542 -2.63 -22.50 3.10
N GLU A 543 -2.46 -23.69 3.69
CA GLU A 543 -3.52 -24.36 4.47
C GLU A 543 -3.91 -23.54 5.72
N GLU A 544 -2.93 -22.87 6.35
CA GLU A 544 -3.09 -22.02 7.54
C GLU A 544 -4.01 -20.82 7.26
N SER A 545 -3.64 -19.99 6.28
CA SER A 545 -4.44 -18.82 5.89
C SER A 545 -5.83 -19.21 5.38
N PHE A 546 -5.97 -20.37 4.72
CA PHE A 546 -7.27 -20.93 4.34
C PHE A 546 -8.11 -21.37 5.55
N ALA A 547 -7.50 -21.99 6.57
CA ALA A 547 -8.18 -22.48 7.77
C ALA A 547 -8.64 -21.35 8.70
N ASP A 548 -7.81 -20.32 8.90
CA ASP A 548 -8.09 -19.16 9.76
C ASP A 548 -9.24 -18.27 9.25
N HIS A 549 -9.59 -18.40 7.96
CA HIS A 549 -10.61 -17.60 7.29
C HIS A 549 -11.85 -18.42 6.88
N PRO A 550 -12.51 -19.16 7.80
CA PRO A 550 -13.58 -20.10 7.46
C PRO A 550 -14.83 -19.43 6.89
N GLY A 551 -15.03 -18.13 7.15
CA GLY A 551 -16.13 -17.33 6.60
C GLY A 551 -15.81 -16.65 5.26
N ARG A 552 -14.67 -16.95 4.61
CA ARG A 552 -14.25 -16.37 3.33
C ARG A 552 -14.18 -17.44 2.25
N ASP A 553 -14.99 -17.25 1.20
CA ASP A 553 -14.94 -18.03 -0.03
C ASP A 553 -13.57 -17.94 -0.71
N GLY A 554 -13.11 -19.05 -1.29
CA GLY A 554 -11.87 -19.07 -2.04
C GLY A 554 -11.28 -20.46 -2.30
N PHE A 555 -10.24 -20.46 -3.11
CA PHE A 555 -9.51 -21.61 -3.59
C PHE A 555 -8.25 -21.86 -2.76
N LEU A 556 -7.89 -23.13 -2.59
CA LEU A 556 -6.61 -23.58 -2.05
C LEU A 556 -6.04 -24.64 -3.01
N ILE A 557 -4.77 -24.51 -3.41
CA ILE A 557 -4.11 -25.53 -4.24
C ILE A 557 -3.51 -26.59 -3.30
N ASP A 558 -4.22 -27.71 -3.15
CA ASP A 558 -3.77 -28.82 -2.31
C ASP A 558 -2.52 -29.53 -2.85
N GLU A 559 -2.41 -29.65 -4.17
CA GLU A 559 -1.27 -30.28 -4.83
C GLU A 559 -1.04 -29.61 -6.20
N PRO A 560 0.10 -28.91 -6.42
CA PRO A 560 0.34 -28.13 -7.63
C PRO A 560 0.17 -28.92 -8.94
N GLY A 561 -0.86 -28.56 -9.71
CA GLY A 561 -1.21 -29.21 -10.98
C GLY A 561 -1.96 -30.53 -10.84
N ARG A 562 -2.34 -30.92 -9.62
CA ARG A 562 -3.03 -32.18 -9.32
C ARG A 562 -4.33 -32.00 -8.54
N ALA A 563 -4.33 -31.20 -7.48
CA ALA A 563 -5.51 -31.04 -6.63
C ALA A 563 -5.73 -29.59 -6.21
N ILE A 564 -7.02 -29.22 -6.11
CA ILE A 564 -7.50 -27.90 -5.71
C ILE A 564 -8.81 -28.06 -4.94
N SER A 565 -8.97 -27.25 -3.90
CA SER A 565 -10.18 -27.14 -3.10
C SER A 565 -10.80 -25.75 -3.27
N TRP A 566 -12.13 -25.64 -3.18
CA TRP A 566 -12.88 -24.39 -3.19
C TRP A 566 -13.91 -24.39 -2.07
N ARG A 567 -13.76 -23.45 -1.12
CA ARG A 567 -14.80 -23.10 -0.15
C ARG A 567 -15.77 -22.12 -0.79
N ARG A 568 -17.06 -22.44 -0.76
CA ARG A 568 -18.14 -21.61 -1.31
C ARG A 568 -19.37 -21.66 -0.40
N GLY A 569 -19.55 -20.63 0.43
CA GLY A 569 -20.47 -20.68 1.58
C GLY A 569 -20.12 -21.85 2.49
N ASP A 570 -21.15 -22.55 2.98
CA ASP A 570 -21.01 -23.72 3.86
C ASP A 570 -20.46 -24.98 3.15
N SER A 571 -20.19 -24.93 1.84
CA SER A 571 -19.71 -26.07 1.05
C SER A 571 -18.20 -26.02 0.81
N LEU A 572 -17.54 -27.17 0.94
CA LEU A 572 -16.15 -27.40 0.52
C LEU A 572 -16.13 -28.45 -0.60
N TYR A 573 -15.59 -28.06 -1.75
CA TYR A 573 -15.43 -28.92 -2.92
C TYR A 573 -13.95 -29.20 -3.16
N ARG A 574 -13.56 -30.46 -3.36
CA ARG A 574 -12.19 -30.84 -3.73
C ARG A 574 -12.19 -31.51 -5.10
N TYR A 575 -11.31 -31.06 -6.00
CA TYR A 575 -11.07 -31.67 -7.31
C TYR A 575 -9.65 -32.25 -7.34
N SER A 576 -9.46 -33.44 -7.92
CA SER A 576 -8.16 -34.12 -7.97
C SER A 576 -7.95 -34.95 -9.24
N LEU A 577 -6.86 -34.69 -9.96
CA LEU A 577 -6.49 -35.30 -11.25
C LEU A 577 -5.70 -36.61 -11.09
N ARG A 578 -6.28 -37.68 -11.64
CA ARG A 578 -5.72 -39.05 -11.60
C ARG A 578 -4.86 -39.32 -12.82
N ASP A 579 -3.88 -40.22 -12.67
CA ASP A 579 -2.94 -40.59 -13.74
C ASP A 579 -3.60 -41.21 -14.98
N ASP A 580 -4.82 -41.74 -14.85
CA ASP A 580 -5.62 -42.30 -15.95
C ASP A 580 -6.50 -41.27 -16.67
N GLY A 581 -6.22 -39.97 -16.50
CA GLY A 581 -6.89 -38.86 -17.20
C GLY A 581 -8.32 -38.58 -16.71
N LYS A 582 -8.69 -39.14 -15.56
CA LYS A 582 -9.95 -38.87 -14.85
C LYS A 582 -9.73 -37.84 -13.75
N ALA A 583 -10.82 -37.26 -13.26
CA ALA A 583 -10.81 -36.46 -12.04
C ALA A 583 -11.75 -37.05 -10.99
N GLU A 584 -11.41 -36.92 -9.72
CA GLU A 584 -12.33 -37.16 -8.60
C GLU A 584 -12.80 -35.79 -8.06
N LEU A 585 -14.10 -35.63 -7.89
CA LEU A 585 -14.74 -34.50 -7.23
C LEU A 585 -15.33 -35.00 -5.90
N ASP A 586 -14.81 -34.53 -4.77
CA ASP A 586 -15.37 -34.75 -3.43
C ASP A 586 -16.19 -33.52 -3.02
N ILE A 587 -17.37 -33.73 -2.46
CA ILE A 587 -18.27 -32.68 -1.95
C ILE A 587 -18.54 -32.81 -0.44
N GLY A 588 -17.76 -33.64 0.27
CA GLY A 588 -17.89 -33.94 1.69
C GLY A 588 -18.92 -35.04 2.01
N THR A 589 -20.11 -35.01 1.38
CA THR A 589 -21.15 -36.03 1.58
C THR A 589 -21.05 -37.22 0.61
N GLY A 590 -20.25 -37.08 -0.45
CA GLY A 590 -20.10 -38.07 -1.51
C GLY A 590 -19.09 -37.61 -2.57
N ARG A 591 -18.83 -38.48 -3.53
CA ARG A 591 -17.85 -38.27 -4.61
C ARG A 591 -18.39 -38.61 -5.98
N ALA A 592 -17.89 -37.90 -6.99
CA ALA A 592 -18.11 -38.21 -8.40
C ALA A 592 -16.76 -38.38 -9.11
N LEU A 593 -16.59 -39.51 -9.80
CA LEU A 593 -15.49 -39.75 -10.72
C LEU A 593 -15.91 -39.25 -12.11
N LEU A 594 -15.12 -38.34 -12.67
CA LEU A 594 -15.39 -37.63 -13.92
C LEU A 594 -14.39 -38.01 -15.01
N ARG A 595 -14.85 -38.04 -16.27
CA ARG A 595 -14.01 -38.05 -17.48
C ARG A 595 -14.26 -36.76 -18.24
N GLY A 596 -13.33 -35.80 -18.12
CA GLY A 596 -13.58 -34.44 -18.56
C GLY A 596 -14.71 -33.81 -17.74
N GLU A 597 -15.87 -33.64 -18.37
CA GLU A 597 -17.08 -33.05 -17.75
C GLU A 597 -18.20 -34.09 -17.55
N GLU A 598 -18.00 -35.34 -17.98
CA GLU A 598 -18.97 -36.43 -17.85
C GLU A 598 -18.75 -37.27 -16.57
N PRO A 599 -19.76 -37.46 -15.70
CA PRO A 599 -19.68 -38.39 -14.57
C PRO A 599 -19.74 -39.86 -15.04
N ILE A 600 -18.89 -40.70 -14.47
CA ILE A 600 -18.73 -42.12 -14.84
C ILE A 600 -18.85 -43.11 -13.67
N GLN A 601 -18.74 -42.64 -12.42
CA GLN A 601 -19.06 -43.39 -11.20
C GLN A 601 -19.33 -42.40 -10.06
N THR A 602 -20.20 -42.76 -9.12
CA THR A 602 -20.47 -41.97 -7.90
C THR A 602 -20.36 -42.83 -6.64
N GLN A 603 -20.17 -42.19 -5.48
CA GLN A 603 -20.12 -42.82 -4.16
C GLN A 603 -20.69 -41.87 -3.09
N GLY A 604 -21.21 -42.39 -1.98
CA GLY A 604 -21.90 -41.57 -0.97
C GLY A 604 -23.20 -40.97 -1.51
N GLN A 605 -23.62 -39.80 -1.02
CA GLN A 605 -24.83 -39.12 -1.50
C GLN A 605 -24.52 -37.67 -1.84
N GLY A 606 -25.18 -37.10 -2.86
CA GLY A 606 -24.89 -35.72 -3.23
C GLY A 606 -25.74 -35.10 -4.33
N GLN A 607 -25.62 -33.78 -4.41
CA GLN A 607 -26.12 -32.94 -5.49
C GLN A 607 -25.10 -31.82 -5.74
N VAL A 608 -24.64 -31.65 -6.99
CA VAL A 608 -23.68 -30.61 -7.35
C VAL A 608 -23.88 -30.13 -8.79
N ASP A 609 -23.76 -28.83 -9.03
CA ASP A 609 -23.61 -28.29 -10.38
C ASP A 609 -22.16 -28.54 -10.85
N LEU A 610 -21.98 -29.28 -11.94
CA LEU A 610 -20.65 -29.62 -12.44
C LEU A 610 -19.85 -28.39 -12.95
N GLY A 611 -20.47 -27.21 -13.03
CA GLY A 611 -19.77 -25.93 -13.22
C GLY A 611 -18.77 -25.65 -12.10
N VAL A 612 -18.97 -26.22 -10.91
CA VAL A 612 -17.98 -26.26 -9.82
C VAL A 612 -16.73 -27.03 -10.25
N ALA A 613 -16.89 -28.24 -10.80
CA ALA A 613 -15.78 -29.06 -11.27
C ALA A 613 -15.08 -28.43 -12.49
N VAL A 614 -15.82 -27.81 -13.41
CA VAL A 614 -15.26 -27.05 -14.54
C VAL A 614 -14.43 -25.86 -14.03
N THR A 615 -14.96 -25.08 -13.08
CA THR A 615 -14.24 -23.93 -12.50
C THR A 615 -12.97 -24.38 -11.77
N LEU A 616 -13.06 -25.41 -10.93
CA LEU A 616 -11.91 -26.02 -10.24
C LEU A 616 -10.84 -26.49 -11.24
N ARG A 617 -11.24 -27.21 -12.31
CA ARG A 617 -10.33 -27.65 -13.37
C ARG A 617 -9.63 -26.48 -14.05
N LEU A 618 -10.38 -25.47 -14.51
CA LEU A 618 -9.84 -24.30 -15.20
C LEU A 618 -8.86 -23.51 -14.31
N TYR A 619 -9.16 -23.36 -13.02
CA TYR A 619 -8.28 -22.64 -12.08
C TYR A 619 -7.07 -23.48 -11.66
N LEU A 620 -7.20 -24.81 -11.51
CA LEU A 620 -6.03 -25.69 -11.33
C LEU A 620 -5.09 -25.59 -12.54
N GLU A 621 -5.61 -25.72 -13.75
CA GLU A 621 -4.84 -25.59 -14.99
C GLU A 621 -4.15 -24.21 -15.11
N ALA A 622 -4.89 -23.11 -14.87
CA ALA A 622 -4.38 -21.76 -15.09
C ALA A 622 -3.43 -21.24 -14.00
N LEU A 623 -3.73 -21.48 -12.72
CA LEU A 623 -2.87 -21.07 -11.62
C LEU A 623 -1.57 -21.88 -11.55
N CYS A 624 -1.55 -23.09 -12.14
CA CYS A 624 -0.40 -23.98 -12.13
C CYS A 624 0.55 -23.84 -13.33
N ARG A 625 0.44 -22.78 -14.12
CA ARG A 625 1.34 -22.51 -15.25
C ARG A 625 2.65 -21.86 -14.78
N PRO A 626 3.81 -22.10 -15.44
CA PRO A 626 5.07 -21.41 -15.11
C PRO A 626 5.03 -19.89 -15.31
N ASP A 627 4.18 -19.41 -16.23
CA ASP A 627 3.94 -18.00 -16.53
C ASP A 627 2.77 -17.40 -15.72
N ALA A 628 2.27 -18.10 -14.69
CA ALA A 628 1.24 -17.56 -13.82
C ALA A 628 1.78 -16.33 -13.04
N GLU A 629 0.98 -15.27 -13.01
CA GLU A 629 1.29 -14.01 -12.32
C GLU A 629 0.83 -14.05 -10.86
N VAL A 630 1.14 -15.12 -10.14
CA VAL A 630 0.57 -15.40 -8.81
C VAL A 630 1.68 -15.59 -7.77
N TRP A 631 1.38 -15.32 -6.51
CA TRP A 631 2.32 -15.39 -5.39
C TRP A 631 2.53 -16.82 -4.84
N LEU A 632 2.53 -17.82 -5.72
CA LEU A 632 2.77 -19.23 -5.35
C LEU A 632 4.28 -19.52 -5.25
N PRO A 633 4.70 -20.47 -4.39
CA PRO A 633 6.10 -20.87 -4.28
C PRO A 633 6.73 -21.37 -5.59
N PRO A 634 8.05 -21.24 -5.75
CA PRO A 634 8.79 -21.91 -6.82
C PRO A 634 8.62 -23.45 -6.77
N ARG A 635 8.88 -24.10 -7.91
CA ARG A 635 8.78 -25.55 -8.12
C ARG A 635 10.13 -26.19 -8.42
#